data_AF-A0A2T3C720-F1
#
_entry.id   AF-A0A2T3C720-F1
#
_cell.length_a   1.000
_cell.length_b   1.000
_cell.length_c   1.000
_cell.angle_alpha   90.00
_cell.angle_beta   90.00
_cell.angle_gamma   90.00
#
_symmetry.space_group_name_H-M   'P 1'
#
loop_
_entity.id
_entity.type
_entity.pdbx_description
1 polymer ?
#
loop_
_entity_poly.entity_id
_entity_poly.type
_entity_poly.pdbx_seq_one_letter_code
_entity_poly.pdbx_strand_id
1 'polypeptide(L)'
;MALEQLQAVVHDIPQTDLGGVEHLAPDGYPLLASSELRHEHQLVSTLLPLLQTIDGRPEAIYQALGELPAVQTLAQPQQRVRLVLALIERIVAYDGGLSSAAINYEFTHSFDKGIMPALISLLMQTDEVLEQVAVPVLQWITSYRFAYDHVVPMLTVVNWAVARQHLPMPDPLRQLLRLLRSQCTDGDHYGNAVCHGNIAEHLEAKLDPLLGNGVWQLLVPCEHWTQLAVNELQALPVDQHEPWLALLRQASTATAARPSAKWLKHARALLADVGEAPLRAALLRWFARIDGGRTAALLFDRWNEIDDRARMSEGNATILRGLLWMTPMLADRELTRALARVALSAYRKVRGIGARAPKVGNTAVYALASIATTEAVGQLALLKARVRLNSAQKELEKAFTSAAETLALPRDQIEELSVPSYGLEQVGLRREQLADGAYLAELRVDGKTVSLNWFHADGTPQKSVPAKVKAECPEALKELQAAAKDIALMLTAQAVRLDTLFLLEKHWPLEQWQQRYLDHPLVGTLARRLIWEIREDGQCLAVLFADGGLQTLDGRNVSFSSAAEVRLWHPIERTLEEVLAWRERIEALQITQPFKQAHREVYLLTEAERRTATYSNRFAAHILRQHQFHALATGRGWRNTLRLLVDDSYPPAIRELPAYGLRAEFQVDGMGDNFGVDTNESGTFLHLGTDQVRFYALEGEDTALALDQVPPLVLSEVMRDIDLFVGVASLANDPQWVDSGPDVRLHDYWQQHSFGELGATAQTRKQLLEKLLPRMTRLKGKWALHGRFLEVTGKLRSYKIHLGSSNILMLPNDQYLCIVPDAKARTQSTPQYLPFEGDAMLSIILSKALLLIDDDTISDPAITRQLALD
;
A
#
# COMPACT_ATOMS: atom_id res chain seq x y z
N MET A 1 14.37 -33.21 12.47
CA MET A 1 13.17 -33.62 11.71
C MET A 1 11.89 -32.89 12.12
N ALA A 2 11.32 -33.04 13.33
CA ALA A 2 10.20 -32.19 13.83
C ALA A 2 10.40 -30.70 13.55
N LEU A 3 11.58 -30.23 13.97
CA LEU A 3 12.02 -28.85 13.81
C LEU A 3 12.35 -28.49 12.38
N GLU A 4 12.72 -29.45 11.52
CA GLU A 4 13.05 -29.19 10.11
C GLU A 4 11.78 -29.10 9.25
N GLN A 5 10.76 -29.93 9.52
CA GLN A 5 9.43 -29.77 8.92
C GLN A 5 8.73 -28.51 9.44
N LEU A 6 8.81 -28.24 10.75
CA LEU A 6 8.30 -27.00 11.34
C LEU A 6 9.05 -25.78 10.80
N GLN A 7 10.38 -25.83 10.67
CA GLN A 7 11.17 -24.77 10.04
C GLN A 7 10.89 -24.64 8.55
N ALA A 8 10.72 -25.73 7.81
CA ALA A 8 10.35 -25.66 6.40
C ALA A 8 8.99 -24.98 6.21
N VAL A 9 8.01 -25.32 7.06
CA VAL A 9 6.69 -24.64 7.09
C VAL A 9 6.84 -23.17 7.49
N VAL A 10 7.64 -22.85 8.52
CA VAL A 10 7.90 -21.47 8.99
C VAL A 10 8.67 -20.63 7.94
N HIS A 11 9.50 -21.26 7.12
CA HIS A 11 10.38 -20.60 6.13
C HIS A 11 9.91 -20.75 4.68
N ASP A 12 8.67 -21.18 4.44
CA ASP A 12 8.09 -21.36 3.09
C ASP A 12 8.91 -22.31 2.18
N ILE A 13 9.57 -23.32 2.77
CA ILE A 13 10.28 -24.36 2.03
C ILE A 13 9.29 -25.50 1.71
N PRO A 14 9.09 -25.86 0.43
CA PRO A 14 8.23 -26.97 0.06
C PRO A 14 8.63 -28.26 0.78
N GLN A 15 7.68 -28.96 1.40
CA GLN A 15 7.98 -30.23 2.08
C GLN A 15 8.57 -31.29 1.14
N THR A 16 8.32 -31.18 -0.17
CA THR A 16 8.92 -32.01 -1.21
C THR A 16 10.45 -31.90 -1.26
N ASP A 17 11.01 -30.77 -0.80
CA ASP A 17 12.45 -30.53 -0.76
C ASP A 17 13.10 -31.25 0.42
N LEU A 18 12.30 -31.72 1.39
CA LEU A 18 12.76 -32.51 2.55
C LEU A 18 12.81 -34.03 2.25
N GLY A 19 12.23 -34.48 1.12
CA GLY A 19 12.21 -35.89 0.69
C GLY A 19 10.81 -36.45 0.47
N GLY A 20 10.71 -37.78 0.28
CA GLY A 20 9.43 -38.48 0.06
C GLY A 20 8.55 -38.52 1.31
N VAL A 21 7.23 -38.34 1.12
CA VAL A 21 6.23 -38.28 2.21
C VAL A 21 5.21 -39.41 2.06
N GLU A 22 4.86 -40.04 3.18
CA GLU A 22 3.80 -41.04 3.33
C GLU A 22 2.70 -40.47 4.25
N HIS A 23 1.42 -40.66 3.92
CA HIS A 23 0.32 -40.17 4.75
C HIS A 23 -0.20 -41.29 5.67
N LEU A 24 -0.08 -41.10 6.98
CA LEU A 24 -0.54 -42.07 7.98
C LEU A 24 -2.03 -41.87 8.30
N ALA A 25 -2.81 -42.95 8.25
CA ALA A 25 -4.17 -43.01 8.77
C ALA A 25 -4.16 -42.99 10.33
N PRO A 26 -5.25 -42.57 11.01
CA PRO A 26 -6.53 -42.12 10.44
C PRO A 26 -6.59 -40.63 10.07
N ASP A 27 -5.69 -39.81 10.60
CA ASP A 27 -5.71 -38.35 10.50
C ASP A 27 -5.00 -37.79 9.26
N GLY A 28 -4.40 -38.65 8.44
CA GLY A 28 -3.71 -38.27 7.20
C GLY A 28 -2.44 -37.46 7.46
N TYR A 29 -1.70 -37.79 8.53
CA TYR A 29 -0.48 -37.08 8.88
C TYR A 29 0.65 -37.34 7.87
N PRO A 30 1.30 -36.29 7.33
CA PRO A 30 2.41 -36.43 6.38
C PRO A 30 3.72 -36.80 7.09
N LEU A 31 4.07 -38.09 7.08
CA LEU A 31 5.33 -38.62 7.61
C LEU A 31 6.41 -38.66 6.51
N LEU A 32 7.56 -38.03 6.75
CA LEU A 32 8.73 -38.19 5.87
C LEU A 32 9.29 -39.62 5.93
N ALA A 33 9.67 -40.16 4.77
CA ALA A 33 10.21 -41.51 4.65
C ALA A 33 11.47 -41.74 5.50
N SER A 34 12.25 -40.68 5.74
CA SER A 34 13.46 -40.68 6.57
C SER A 34 13.21 -40.54 8.08
N SER A 35 11.95 -40.40 8.54
CA SER A 35 11.66 -40.14 9.94
C SER A 35 12.08 -41.29 10.86
N GLU A 36 12.93 -40.96 11.83
CA GLU A 36 13.33 -41.89 12.90
C GLU A 36 12.20 -42.18 13.89
N LEU A 37 11.12 -41.39 13.91
CA LEU A 37 10.00 -41.50 14.86
C LEU A 37 8.81 -42.32 14.34
N ARG A 38 8.99 -43.06 13.24
CA ARG A 38 7.92 -43.82 12.57
C ARG A 38 7.09 -44.69 13.53
N HIS A 39 7.76 -45.39 14.45
CA HIS A 39 7.08 -46.26 15.42
C HIS A 39 6.18 -45.46 16.36
N GLU A 40 6.66 -44.31 16.84
CA GLU A 40 5.90 -43.40 17.69
C GLU A 40 4.71 -42.77 16.96
N HIS A 41 4.85 -42.39 15.68
CA HIS A 41 3.70 -41.92 14.90
C HIS A 41 2.65 -43.02 14.70
N GLN A 42 3.04 -44.26 14.48
CA GLN A 42 2.09 -45.38 14.41
C GLN A 42 1.36 -45.62 15.73
N LEU A 43 2.06 -45.41 16.85
CA LEU A 43 1.44 -45.45 18.18
C LEU A 43 0.41 -44.32 18.33
N VAL A 44 0.74 -43.09 17.93
CA VAL A 44 -0.20 -41.95 17.95
C VAL A 44 -1.43 -42.24 17.08
N SER A 45 -1.26 -42.82 15.87
CA SER A 45 -2.37 -43.24 15.01
C SER A 45 -3.32 -44.22 15.71
N THR A 46 -2.78 -45.12 16.52
CA THR A 46 -3.57 -46.11 17.27
C THR A 46 -4.29 -45.47 18.46
N LEU A 47 -3.70 -44.43 19.06
CA LEU A 47 -4.25 -43.71 20.20
C LEU A 47 -5.35 -42.71 19.82
N LEU A 48 -5.30 -42.12 18.63
CA LEU A 48 -6.19 -41.05 18.20
C LEU A 48 -7.69 -41.31 18.44
N PRO A 49 -8.25 -42.48 18.05
CA PRO A 49 -9.66 -42.79 18.31
C PRO A 49 -9.99 -42.90 19.80
N LEU A 50 -9.05 -43.38 20.63
CA LEU A 50 -9.24 -43.49 22.08
C LEU A 50 -9.20 -42.11 22.74
N LEU A 51 -8.24 -41.27 22.36
CA LEU A 51 -8.11 -39.90 22.89
C LEU A 51 -9.38 -39.08 22.65
N GLN A 52 -10.05 -39.29 21.52
CA GLN A 52 -11.28 -38.58 21.16
C GLN A 52 -12.47 -38.93 22.07
N THR A 53 -12.39 -40.05 22.82
CA THR A 53 -13.43 -40.47 23.77
C THR A 53 -13.22 -39.96 25.19
N ILE A 54 -12.07 -39.33 25.49
CA ILE A 54 -11.73 -38.84 26.82
C ILE A 54 -12.32 -37.44 27.01
N ASP A 55 -13.19 -37.29 28.00
CA ASP A 55 -13.82 -36.01 28.39
C ASP A 55 -13.97 -35.94 29.93
N GLY A 56 -14.09 -34.75 30.51
CA GLY A 56 -14.29 -34.54 31.95
C GLY A 56 -13.48 -33.38 32.55
N ARG A 57 -13.45 -33.31 33.89
CA ARG A 57 -12.61 -32.35 34.63
C ARG A 57 -11.11 -32.71 34.48
N PRO A 58 -10.18 -31.75 34.64
CA PRO A 58 -8.75 -32.00 34.44
C PRO A 58 -8.22 -33.25 35.15
N GLU A 59 -8.59 -33.48 36.42
CA GLU A 59 -8.12 -34.64 37.18
C GLU A 59 -8.57 -35.97 36.57
N ALA A 60 -9.79 -36.04 36.06
CA ALA A 60 -10.32 -37.24 35.40
C ALA A 60 -9.64 -37.49 34.05
N ILE A 61 -9.30 -36.42 33.32
CA ILE A 61 -8.54 -36.50 32.07
C ILE A 61 -7.14 -37.07 32.34
N TYR A 62 -6.41 -36.55 33.34
CA TYR A 62 -5.07 -37.07 33.69
C TYR A 62 -5.10 -38.54 34.12
N GLN A 63 -6.11 -38.93 34.91
CA GLN A 63 -6.28 -40.32 35.30
C GLN A 63 -6.52 -41.22 34.08
N ALA A 64 -7.48 -40.87 33.21
CA ALA A 64 -7.79 -41.64 32.01
C ALA A 64 -6.60 -41.77 31.07
N LEU A 65 -5.81 -40.70 30.88
CA LEU A 65 -4.59 -40.72 30.09
C LEU A 65 -3.51 -41.64 30.69
N GLY A 66 -3.36 -41.66 32.02
CA GLY A 66 -2.42 -42.53 32.72
C GLY A 66 -2.81 -44.00 32.73
N GLU A 67 -4.09 -44.32 32.54
CA GLU A 67 -4.60 -45.68 32.44
C GLU A 67 -4.46 -46.30 31.04
N LEU A 68 -4.07 -45.52 30.03
CA LEU A 68 -3.85 -46.03 28.67
C LEU A 68 -2.72 -47.08 28.67
N PRO A 69 -2.93 -48.28 28.12
CA PRO A 69 -1.90 -49.34 28.08
C PRO A 69 -0.60 -48.91 27.40
N ALA A 70 -0.73 -48.08 26.35
CA ALA A 70 0.41 -47.49 25.65
C ALA A 70 1.23 -46.52 26.53
N VAL A 71 0.63 -45.91 27.55
CA VAL A 71 1.31 -45.01 28.48
C VAL A 71 1.93 -45.80 29.64
N GLN A 72 1.21 -46.78 30.18
CA GLN A 72 1.69 -47.62 31.28
C GLN A 72 2.92 -48.47 30.91
N THR A 73 3.05 -48.83 29.63
CA THR A 73 4.17 -49.65 29.12
C THR A 73 5.45 -48.85 28.83
N LEU A 74 5.41 -47.50 28.89
CA LEU A 74 6.57 -46.62 28.71
C LEU A 74 7.40 -46.52 29.99
N ALA A 75 8.18 -47.57 30.24
CA ALA A 75 9.05 -47.67 31.41
C ALA A 75 10.36 -46.86 31.27
N GLN A 76 10.87 -46.71 30.03
CA GLN A 76 12.14 -46.02 29.81
C GLN A 76 11.94 -44.53 29.47
N PRO A 77 12.72 -43.61 30.10
CA PRO A 77 12.70 -42.18 29.80
C PRO A 77 12.82 -41.88 28.30
N GLN A 78 13.71 -42.59 27.59
CA GLN A 78 13.93 -42.39 26.15
C GLN A 78 12.68 -42.66 25.29
N GLN A 79 11.85 -43.63 25.68
CA GLN A 79 10.60 -43.94 24.97
C GLN A 79 9.59 -42.81 25.14
N ARG A 80 9.52 -42.20 26.34
CA ARG A 80 8.66 -41.04 26.62
C ARG A 80 9.11 -39.81 25.84
N VAL A 81 10.42 -39.54 25.81
CA VAL A 81 11.01 -38.44 25.02
C VAL A 81 10.59 -38.53 23.55
N ARG A 82 10.77 -39.71 22.93
CA ARG A 82 10.43 -39.92 21.51
C ARG A 82 8.94 -39.78 21.24
N LEU A 83 8.08 -40.27 22.12
CA LEU A 83 6.63 -40.11 21.98
C LEU A 83 6.18 -38.64 22.13
N VAL A 84 6.78 -37.89 23.06
CA VAL A 84 6.52 -36.44 23.20
C VAL A 84 6.86 -35.70 21.90
N LEU A 85 8.01 -36.00 21.29
CA LEU A 85 8.41 -35.39 20.02
C LEU A 85 7.41 -35.71 18.90
N ALA A 86 6.97 -36.96 18.78
CA ALA A 86 5.96 -37.35 17.78
C ALA A 86 4.59 -36.68 18.00
N LEU A 87 4.18 -36.49 19.26
CA LEU A 87 2.95 -35.76 19.59
C LEU A 87 3.04 -34.28 19.20
N ILE A 88 4.18 -33.61 19.46
CA ILE A 88 4.41 -32.23 19.01
C ILE A 88 4.32 -32.13 17.50
N GLU A 89 4.99 -33.02 16.76
CA GLU A 89 4.94 -33.05 15.28
C GLU A 89 3.51 -33.22 14.75
N ARG A 90 2.69 -34.06 15.40
CA ARG A 90 1.29 -34.30 15.04
C ARG A 90 0.41 -33.08 15.25
N ILE A 91 0.55 -32.42 16.40
CA ILE A 91 -0.20 -31.19 16.69
C ILE A 91 0.16 -30.11 15.68
N VAL A 92 1.46 -29.94 15.40
CA VAL A 92 1.92 -28.93 14.44
C VAL A 92 1.36 -29.16 13.04
N ALA A 93 1.36 -30.41 12.58
CA ALA A 93 0.80 -30.75 11.27
C ALA A 93 -0.71 -30.55 11.20
N TYR A 94 -1.42 -30.81 12.31
CA TYR A 94 -2.84 -30.50 12.40
C TYR A 94 -3.07 -28.99 12.31
N ASP A 95 -2.49 -28.20 13.21
CA ASP A 95 -2.71 -26.75 13.29
C ASP A 95 -2.32 -26.04 11.99
N GLY A 96 -1.20 -26.47 11.37
CA GLY A 96 -0.71 -25.96 10.10
C GLY A 96 -1.51 -26.39 8.86
N GLY A 97 -2.59 -27.17 9.01
CA GLY A 97 -3.44 -27.60 7.88
C GLY A 97 -2.80 -28.64 6.96
N LEU A 98 -1.81 -29.38 7.44
CA LEU A 98 -1.03 -30.34 6.66
C LEU A 98 -1.60 -31.77 6.71
N SER A 99 -2.48 -32.05 7.67
CA SER A 99 -3.16 -33.34 7.80
C SER A 99 -4.59 -33.27 7.23
N SER A 100 -5.12 -34.38 6.71
CA SER A 100 -6.51 -34.41 6.21
C SER A 100 -7.53 -34.19 7.33
N ALA A 101 -7.19 -34.59 8.56
CA ALA A 101 -8.04 -34.33 9.73
C ALA A 101 -8.24 -32.84 10.01
N ALA A 102 -7.23 -32.00 9.71
CA ALA A 102 -7.33 -30.55 9.83
C ALA A 102 -8.35 -29.96 8.86
N ILE A 103 -8.41 -30.49 7.64
CA ILE A 103 -9.33 -30.03 6.58
C ILE A 103 -10.78 -30.38 6.94
N ASN A 104 -11.00 -31.57 7.50
CA ASN A 104 -12.34 -32.11 7.75
C ASN A 104 -12.84 -31.96 9.19
N TYR A 105 -12.07 -31.30 10.07
CA TYR A 105 -12.37 -31.18 11.51
C TYR A 105 -12.52 -32.53 12.22
N GLU A 106 -11.81 -33.55 11.75
CA GLU A 106 -11.73 -34.84 12.44
C GLU A 106 -10.78 -34.74 13.64
N PHE A 107 -11.05 -35.51 14.70
CA PHE A 107 -10.24 -35.53 15.93
C PHE A 107 -10.04 -34.18 16.64
N THR A 108 -10.91 -33.18 16.39
CA THR A 108 -10.86 -31.85 17.05
C THR A 108 -10.79 -31.94 18.58
N HIS A 109 -11.46 -32.91 19.21
CA HIS A 109 -11.33 -33.10 20.66
C HIS A 109 -9.90 -33.47 21.11
N SER A 110 -9.16 -34.22 20.30
CA SER A 110 -7.79 -34.64 20.61
C SER A 110 -6.80 -33.48 20.45
N PHE A 111 -6.97 -32.68 19.38
CA PHE A 111 -6.06 -31.59 19.01
C PHE A 111 -6.44 -30.24 19.64
N ASP A 112 -7.70 -29.81 19.54
CA ASP A 112 -8.17 -28.47 19.90
C ASP A 112 -8.65 -28.33 21.36
N LYS A 113 -8.94 -29.43 22.07
CA LYS A 113 -9.45 -29.38 23.46
C LYS A 113 -8.40 -29.77 24.52
N GLY A 114 -7.12 -29.66 24.19
CA GLY A 114 -6.04 -29.83 25.17
C GLY A 114 -5.73 -31.27 25.62
N ILE A 115 -6.34 -32.30 25.02
CA ILE A 115 -6.11 -33.71 25.39
C ILE A 115 -4.67 -34.15 25.05
N MET A 116 -4.21 -33.91 23.81
CA MET A 116 -2.81 -34.21 23.46
C MET A 116 -1.79 -33.39 24.27
N PRO A 117 -1.97 -32.07 24.46
CA PRO A 117 -1.14 -31.29 25.40
C PRO A 117 -1.12 -31.84 26.84
N ALA A 118 -2.26 -32.32 27.36
CA ALA A 118 -2.31 -32.96 28.67
C ALA A 118 -1.49 -34.27 28.71
N LEU A 119 -1.58 -35.09 27.65
CA LEU A 119 -0.76 -36.29 27.50
C LEU A 119 0.74 -35.98 27.45
N ILE A 120 1.14 -34.94 26.69
CA ILE A 120 2.52 -34.46 26.67
C ILE A 120 2.99 -34.12 28.08
N SER A 121 2.20 -33.37 28.84
CA SER A 121 2.54 -32.97 30.22
C SER A 121 2.70 -34.17 31.16
N LEU A 122 1.83 -35.19 31.02
CA LEU A 122 1.90 -36.44 31.78
C LEU A 122 3.20 -37.22 31.49
N LEU A 123 3.62 -37.27 30.23
CA LEU A 123 4.85 -37.97 29.81
C LEU A 123 6.13 -37.27 30.29
N MET A 124 6.05 -35.99 30.62
CA MET A 124 7.17 -35.12 31.00
C MET A 124 7.38 -34.99 32.51
N GLN A 125 6.78 -35.84 33.35
CA GLN A 125 6.82 -35.65 34.81
C GLN A 125 8.17 -35.91 35.49
N THR A 126 9.21 -36.35 34.77
CA THR A 126 10.53 -36.64 35.33
C THR A 126 11.60 -35.67 34.79
N ASP A 127 12.57 -35.31 35.65
CA ASP A 127 13.68 -34.41 35.29
C ASP A 127 14.47 -34.91 34.06
N GLU A 128 14.71 -36.23 33.98
CA GLU A 128 15.45 -36.86 32.88
C GLU A 128 14.75 -36.71 31.52
N VAL A 129 13.42 -36.68 31.51
CA VAL A 129 12.65 -36.43 30.27
C VAL A 129 12.63 -34.94 29.98
N LEU A 130 12.37 -34.09 30.99
CA LEU A 130 12.32 -32.64 30.85
C LEU A 130 13.61 -32.03 30.31
N GLU A 131 14.78 -32.53 30.75
CA GLU A 131 16.09 -32.10 30.23
C GLU A 131 16.22 -32.27 28.71
N GLN A 132 15.56 -33.27 28.13
CA GLN A 132 15.64 -33.58 26.70
C GLN A 132 14.55 -32.90 25.87
N VAL A 133 13.37 -32.63 26.44
CA VAL A 133 12.22 -32.11 25.68
C VAL A 133 11.86 -30.65 25.95
N ALA A 134 12.44 -30.00 26.97
CA ALA A 134 12.13 -28.61 27.31
C ALA A 134 12.32 -27.63 26.13
N VAL A 135 13.41 -27.78 25.36
CA VAL A 135 13.69 -26.94 24.18
C VAL A 135 12.67 -27.20 23.06
N PRO A 136 12.45 -28.44 22.58
CA PRO A 136 11.40 -28.74 21.59
C PRO A 136 10.00 -28.27 21.99
N VAL A 137 9.61 -28.45 23.26
CA VAL A 137 8.30 -28.04 23.76
C VAL A 137 8.16 -26.52 23.72
N LEU A 138 9.16 -25.76 24.17
CA LEU A 138 9.12 -24.31 24.08
C LEU A 138 9.21 -23.79 22.64
N GLN A 139 9.95 -24.47 21.76
CA GLN A 139 9.95 -24.15 20.33
C GLN A 139 8.55 -24.30 19.76
N TRP A 140 7.87 -25.41 20.06
CA TRP A 140 6.47 -25.60 19.68
C TRP A 140 5.59 -24.48 20.21
N ILE A 141 5.58 -24.25 21.53
CA ILE A 141 4.74 -23.23 22.18
C ILE A 141 4.97 -21.83 21.60
N THR A 142 6.24 -21.43 21.43
CA THR A 142 6.59 -20.09 20.95
C THR A 142 6.44 -19.92 19.44
N SER A 143 6.20 -21.01 18.70
CA SER A 143 5.89 -20.96 17.27
C SER A 143 4.46 -20.48 16.99
N TYR A 144 3.57 -20.50 17.99
CA TYR A 144 2.20 -19.99 17.90
C TYR A 144 2.01 -18.72 18.73
N ARG A 145 0.94 -17.97 18.46
CA ARG A 145 0.42 -16.98 19.41
C ARG A 145 -0.36 -17.73 20.49
N PHE A 146 0.14 -17.68 21.72
CA PHE A 146 -0.46 -18.18 22.96
C PHE A 146 -1.89 -18.78 22.84
N ALA A 147 -2.01 -20.09 22.64
CA ALA A 147 -3.29 -20.79 22.59
C ALA A 147 -3.64 -21.43 23.95
N TYR A 148 -4.92 -21.40 24.30
CA TYR A 148 -5.47 -21.88 25.58
C TYR A 148 -5.07 -23.33 25.91
N ASP A 149 -4.95 -24.18 24.88
CA ASP A 149 -4.76 -25.62 25.05
C ASP A 149 -3.31 -26.05 25.30
N HIS A 150 -2.33 -25.14 25.15
CA HIS A 150 -0.90 -25.43 25.37
C HIS A 150 -0.38 -25.02 26.77
N VAL A 151 -1.26 -24.52 27.63
CA VAL A 151 -0.88 -23.91 28.92
C VAL A 151 -0.19 -24.90 29.85
N VAL A 152 -0.58 -26.18 29.84
CA VAL A 152 -0.05 -27.17 30.79
C VAL A 152 1.39 -27.62 30.47
N PRO A 153 1.74 -28.04 29.23
CA PRO A 153 3.14 -28.34 28.88
C PRO A 153 4.07 -27.16 29.14
N MET A 154 3.60 -25.95 28.80
CA MET A 154 4.33 -24.71 29.01
C MET A 154 4.63 -24.45 30.49
N LEU A 155 3.62 -24.47 31.35
CA LEU A 155 3.81 -24.30 32.80
C LEU A 155 4.70 -25.39 33.39
N THR A 156 4.62 -26.62 32.89
CA THR A 156 5.48 -27.73 33.32
C THR A 156 6.95 -27.40 33.07
N VAL A 157 7.31 -26.96 31.85
CA VAL A 157 8.68 -26.56 31.52
C VAL A 157 9.13 -25.33 32.30
N VAL A 158 8.28 -24.31 32.44
CA VAL A 158 8.62 -23.08 33.17
C VAL A 158 8.86 -23.38 34.66
N ASN A 159 8.00 -24.17 35.30
CA ASN A 159 8.17 -24.55 36.70
C ASN A 159 9.44 -25.38 36.92
N TRP A 160 9.74 -26.30 36.00
CA TRP A 160 10.99 -27.07 36.01
C TRP A 160 12.22 -26.17 35.88
N ALA A 161 12.20 -25.20 34.96
CA ALA A 161 13.29 -24.24 34.78
C ALA A 161 13.50 -23.36 36.03
N VAL A 162 12.40 -22.89 36.65
CA VAL A 162 12.46 -22.12 37.91
C VAL A 162 13.03 -22.94 39.06
N ALA A 163 12.62 -24.21 39.20
CA ALA A 163 13.14 -25.10 40.24
C ALA A 163 14.67 -25.32 40.12
N ARG A 164 15.23 -25.11 38.91
CA ARG A 164 16.65 -25.27 38.58
C ARG A 164 17.37 -23.95 38.31
N GLN A 165 16.81 -22.81 38.72
CA GLN A 165 17.38 -21.47 38.46
C GLN A 165 18.83 -21.28 38.94
N HIS A 166 19.31 -22.12 39.85
CA HIS A 166 20.68 -22.11 40.38
C HIS A 166 21.70 -22.88 39.51
N LEU A 167 21.24 -23.63 38.51
CA LEU A 167 22.07 -24.38 37.57
C LEU A 167 22.32 -23.58 36.28
N PRO A 168 23.42 -23.85 35.55
CA PRO A 168 23.64 -23.24 34.23
C PRO A 168 22.51 -23.59 33.26
N MET A 169 21.85 -22.57 32.71
CA MET A 169 20.79 -22.74 31.71
C MET A 169 21.39 -22.76 30.30
N PRO A 170 21.07 -23.78 29.45
CA PRO A 170 21.46 -23.78 28.05
C PRO A 170 20.96 -22.54 27.29
N ASP A 171 21.79 -21.97 26.42
CA ASP A 171 21.42 -20.76 25.68
C ASP A 171 20.16 -20.89 24.81
N PRO A 172 19.90 -22.01 24.10
CA PRO A 172 18.64 -22.18 23.36
C PRO A 172 17.41 -22.12 24.26
N LEU A 173 17.47 -22.75 25.43
CA LEU A 173 16.39 -22.72 26.42
C LEU A 173 16.16 -21.29 26.93
N ARG A 174 17.25 -20.58 27.25
CA ARG A 174 17.19 -19.17 27.68
C ARG A 174 16.55 -18.26 26.62
N GLN A 175 16.92 -18.43 25.35
CA GLN A 175 16.36 -17.64 24.26
C GLN A 175 14.86 -17.87 24.08
N LEU A 176 14.41 -19.13 24.15
CA LEU A 176 12.99 -19.48 24.04
C LEU A 176 12.17 -18.99 25.23
N LEU A 177 12.72 -19.05 26.45
CA LEU A 177 12.06 -18.49 27.63
C LEU A 177 11.95 -16.96 27.55
N ARG A 178 12.94 -16.26 26.95
CA ARG A 178 12.84 -14.82 26.63
C ARG A 178 11.76 -14.54 25.59
N LEU A 179 11.69 -15.36 24.54
CA LEU A 179 10.64 -15.25 23.53
C LEU A 179 9.25 -15.49 24.14
N LEU A 180 9.07 -16.53 24.95
CA LEU A 180 7.83 -16.80 25.69
C LEU A 180 7.46 -15.62 26.60
N ARG A 181 8.40 -15.12 27.40
CA ARG A 181 8.19 -13.94 28.26
C ARG A 181 7.73 -12.72 27.45
N SER A 182 8.26 -12.56 26.25
CA SER A 182 7.89 -11.44 25.39
C SER A 182 6.48 -11.54 24.82
N GLN A 183 6.01 -12.75 24.50
CA GLN A 183 4.65 -12.98 24.03
C GLN A 183 3.60 -12.64 25.10
N CYS A 184 3.94 -12.73 26.40
CA CYS A 184 3.06 -12.31 27.50
C CYS A 184 2.66 -10.82 27.43
N THR A 185 3.44 -9.99 26.74
CA THR A 185 3.21 -8.53 26.62
C THR A 185 2.39 -8.14 25.37
N ASP A 186 2.11 -9.07 24.45
CA ASP A 186 1.33 -8.82 23.24
C ASP A 186 -0.19 -8.89 23.59
N GLY A 187 -0.81 -7.74 23.89
CA GLY A 187 -2.17 -7.62 24.43
C GLY A 187 -3.37 -7.93 23.50
N ASP A 188 -3.14 -8.44 22.29
CA ASP A 188 -4.16 -8.55 21.23
C ASP A 188 -4.93 -9.90 21.18
N HIS A 189 -4.88 -10.73 22.23
CA HIS A 189 -5.45 -12.08 22.17
C HIS A 189 -6.83 -12.20 22.85
N TYR A 190 -7.79 -12.78 22.13
CA TYR A 190 -9.13 -13.17 22.60
C TYR A 190 -9.08 -14.02 23.90
N GLY A 191 -8.00 -14.76 24.13
CA GLY A 191 -7.81 -15.62 25.30
C GLY A 191 -7.31 -14.95 26.60
N ASN A 192 -6.81 -13.71 26.57
CA ASN A 192 -6.27 -13.08 27.78
C ASN A 192 -7.34 -12.62 28.79
N ALA A 193 -8.61 -12.49 28.36
CA ALA A 193 -9.65 -11.88 29.20
C ALA A 193 -10.71 -12.86 29.71
N VAL A 194 -10.95 -14.00 29.06
CA VAL A 194 -12.26 -14.67 29.22
C VAL A 194 -12.25 -15.91 30.13
N CYS A 195 -11.14 -16.65 30.27
CA CYS A 195 -11.24 -17.97 30.91
C CYS A 195 -10.48 -18.13 32.24
N HIS A 196 -9.18 -17.83 32.38
CA HIS A 196 -8.42 -18.26 33.58
C HIS A 196 -7.41 -17.23 34.14
N GLY A 197 -7.86 -16.05 34.55
CA GLY A 197 -6.99 -15.08 35.22
C GLY A 197 -5.75 -14.69 34.40
N ASN A 198 -4.87 -13.89 34.99
CA ASN A 198 -3.75 -13.29 34.26
C ASN A 198 -2.56 -14.26 34.17
N ILE A 199 -2.69 -15.34 33.36
CA ILE A 199 -1.62 -16.32 33.12
C ILE A 199 -0.35 -15.64 32.60
N ALA A 200 -0.49 -14.56 31.83
CA ALA A 200 0.60 -13.70 31.42
C ALA A 200 1.34 -13.15 32.65
N GLU A 201 0.68 -12.40 33.54
CA GLU A 201 1.29 -11.90 34.79
C GLU A 201 1.96 -13.01 35.62
N HIS A 202 1.35 -14.19 35.69
CA HIS A 202 1.92 -15.34 36.40
C HIS A 202 3.24 -15.81 35.79
N LEU A 203 3.32 -15.85 34.45
CA LEU A 203 4.55 -16.19 33.73
C LEU A 203 5.59 -15.08 33.85
N GLU A 204 5.18 -13.80 33.78
CA GLU A 204 6.08 -12.67 34.00
C GLU A 204 6.76 -12.76 35.37
N ALA A 205 5.98 -12.99 36.43
CA ALA A 205 6.48 -13.12 37.80
C ALA A 205 7.48 -14.28 37.99
N LYS A 206 7.39 -15.33 37.17
CA LYS A 206 8.33 -16.48 37.19
C LYS A 206 9.56 -16.25 36.32
N LEU A 207 9.37 -15.68 35.13
CA LEU A 207 10.41 -15.56 34.11
C LEU A 207 11.34 -14.37 34.36
N ASP A 208 10.84 -13.26 34.93
CA ASP A 208 11.65 -12.07 35.16
C ASP A 208 12.81 -12.32 36.15
N PRO A 209 12.60 -12.97 37.31
CA PRO A 209 13.71 -13.35 38.20
C PRO A 209 14.66 -14.37 37.56
N LEU A 210 14.11 -15.31 36.78
CA LEU A 210 14.87 -16.41 36.16
C LEU A 210 15.83 -15.92 35.06
N LEU A 211 15.39 -14.95 34.25
CA LEU A 211 16.12 -14.50 33.07
C LEU A 211 17.01 -13.27 33.32
N GLY A 212 16.84 -12.61 34.48
CA GLY A 212 17.63 -11.47 34.93
C GLY A 212 17.39 -10.18 34.12
N ASN A 213 18.09 -9.10 34.50
CA ASN A 213 17.91 -7.79 33.86
C ASN A 213 18.63 -7.68 32.51
N GLY A 214 18.03 -6.98 31.54
CA GLY A 214 18.69 -6.69 30.26
C GLY A 214 17.82 -5.95 29.24
N VAL A 215 18.44 -5.52 28.13
CA VAL A 215 17.78 -4.78 27.02
C VAL A 215 16.53 -5.50 26.49
N TRP A 216 16.56 -6.83 26.49
CA TRP A 216 15.49 -7.70 26.01
C TRP A 216 14.19 -7.61 26.85
N GLN A 217 14.27 -7.12 28.10
CA GLN A 217 13.08 -6.86 28.93
C GLN A 217 12.31 -5.63 28.45
N LEU A 218 12.99 -4.69 27.77
CA LEU A 218 12.39 -3.49 27.22
C LEU A 218 12.01 -3.72 25.76
N LEU A 219 12.98 -4.13 24.93
CA LEU A 219 12.78 -4.34 23.50
C LEU A 219 12.63 -5.83 23.21
N VAL A 220 11.44 -6.23 22.75
CA VAL A 220 11.18 -7.60 22.33
C VAL A 220 11.88 -7.85 20.99
N PRO A 221 12.83 -8.80 20.88
CA PRO A 221 13.60 -9.05 19.65
C PRO A 221 12.80 -9.86 18.60
N CYS A 222 11.52 -9.55 18.42
CA CYS A 222 10.64 -10.20 17.44
C CYS A 222 10.53 -9.45 16.11
N GLU A 223 11.16 -8.28 15.98
CA GLU A 223 11.10 -7.42 14.81
C GLU A 223 12.50 -7.07 14.33
N HIS A 224 12.66 -6.83 13.03
CA HIS A 224 13.98 -6.56 12.46
C HIS A 224 14.68 -5.35 13.09
N TRP A 225 13.91 -4.33 13.47
CA TRP A 225 14.44 -3.13 14.11
C TRP A 225 14.82 -3.37 15.58
N THR A 226 14.04 -4.14 16.34
CA THR A 226 14.35 -4.45 17.74
C THR A 226 15.47 -5.45 17.86
N GLN A 227 15.56 -6.45 16.96
CA GLN A 227 16.69 -7.36 16.92
C GLN A 227 18.00 -6.60 16.67
N LEU A 228 17.99 -5.64 15.73
CA LEU A 228 19.13 -4.77 15.48
C LEU A 228 19.46 -3.92 16.73
N ALA A 229 18.46 -3.27 17.32
CA ALA A 229 18.65 -2.41 18.49
C ALA A 229 19.21 -3.19 19.70
N VAL A 230 18.67 -4.38 19.98
CA VAL A 230 19.15 -5.26 21.06
C VAL A 230 20.61 -5.65 20.82
N ASN A 231 20.97 -6.06 19.60
CA ASN A 231 22.34 -6.45 19.27
C ASN A 231 23.32 -5.27 19.41
N GLU A 232 22.95 -4.09 18.91
CA GLU A 232 23.79 -2.88 19.03
C GLU A 232 24.00 -2.48 20.50
N LEU A 233 22.93 -2.50 21.30
CA LEU A 233 22.99 -2.12 22.71
C LEU A 233 23.76 -3.13 23.57
N GLN A 234 23.66 -4.43 23.26
CA GLN A 234 24.46 -5.47 23.93
C GLN A 234 25.96 -5.37 23.60
N ALA A 235 26.30 -4.88 22.41
CA ALA A 235 27.68 -4.70 21.97
C ALA A 235 28.33 -3.40 22.53
N LEU A 236 27.57 -2.54 23.21
CA LEU A 236 28.12 -1.33 23.81
C LEU A 236 29.09 -1.64 24.97
N PRO A 237 30.05 -0.73 25.25
CA PRO A 237 30.80 -0.76 26.51
C PRO A 237 29.87 -0.75 27.73
N VAL A 238 30.25 -1.47 28.80
CA VAL A 238 29.43 -1.67 30.01
C VAL A 238 29.02 -0.35 30.67
N ASP A 239 29.88 0.67 30.63
CA ASP A 239 29.63 2.02 31.15
C ASP A 239 28.55 2.78 30.38
N GLN A 240 28.25 2.36 29.14
CA GLN A 240 27.21 2.97 28.30
C GLN A 240 25.87 2.24 28.40
N HIS A 241 25.78 1.07 29.04
CA HIS A 241 24.54 0.28 29.08
C HIS A 241 23.40 1.00 29.81
N GLU A 242 23.68 1.52 31.01
CA GLU A 242 22.65 2.10 31.87
C GLU A 242 22.02 3.39 31.30
N PRO A 243 22.77 4.36 30.73
CA PRO A 243 22.20 5.52 30.05
C PRO A 243 21.17 5.15 28.97
N TRP A 244 21.51 4.17 28.11
CA TRP A 244 20.61 3.70 27.06
C TRP A 244 19.40 2.95 27.61
N LEU A 245 19.58 2.09 28.63
CA LEU A 245 18.48 1.39 29.30
C LEU A 245 17.53 2.36 30.00
N ALA A 246 18.04 3.40 30.65
CA ALA A 246 17.23 4.45 31.26
C ALA A 246 16.40 5.22 30.23
N LEU A 247 16.99 5.54 29.06
CA LEU A 247 16.28 6.17 27.95
C LEU A 247 15.16 5.27 27.40
N LEU A 248 15.42 3.97 27.23
CA LEU A 248 14.39 3.01 26.79
C LEU A 248 13.29 2.80 27.84
N ARG A 249 13.63 2.79 29.14
CA ARG A 249 12.66 2.79 30.25
C ARG A 249 11.78 4.03 30.21
N GLN A 250 12.36 5.20 29.93
CA GLN A 250 11.55 6.41 29.74
C GLN A 250 10.64 6.28 28.51
N ALA A 251 11.14 5.72 27.41
CA ALA A 251 10.35 5.51 26.19
C ALA A 251 9.17 4.54 26.40
N SER A 252 9.32 3.49 27.22
CA SER A 252 8.23 2.53 27.49
C SER A 252 7.06 3.15 28.27
N THR A 253 7.25 4.28 28.94
CA THR A 253 6.18 5.02 29.63
C THR A 253 5.29 5.86 28.69
N ALA A 254 5.54 5.84 27.38
CA ALA A 254 4.79 6.61 26.37
C ALA A 254 3.40 6.04 26.07
N THR A 255 2.56 5.84 27.08
CA THR A 255 1.23 5.22 26.93
C THR A 255 0.17 6.18 26.37
N ALA A 256 0.30 7.48 26.66
CA ALA A 256 -0.58 8.53 26.16
C ALA A 256 -0.38 8.85 24.67
N ALA A 257 -1.32 9.57 24.06
CA ALA A 257 -1.23 9.99 22.65
C ALA A 257 -0.19 11.10 22.40
N ARG A 258 0.14 11.92 23.41
CA ARG A 258 1.12 13.02 23.35
C ARG A 258 1.98 13.05 24.62
N PRO A 259 3.24 13.52 24.54
CA PRO A 259 4.08 13.65 25.71
C PRO A 259 3.65 14.82 26.59
N SER A 260 3.79 14.69 27.90
CA SER A 260 3.67 15.83 28.82
C SER A 260 4.97 16.64 28.87
N ALA A 261 4.89 17.92 29.28
CA ALA A 261 6.09 18.74 29.48
C ALA A 261 7.07 18.11 30.50
N LYS A 262 6.55 17.46 31.55
CA LYS A 262 7.34 16.72 32.53
C LYS A 262 8.07 15.53 31.88
N TRP A 263 7.38 14.80 31.01
CA TRP A 263 7.95 13.67 30.27
C TRP A 263 9.10 14.14 29.36
N LEU A 264 8.89 15.22 28.59
CA LEU A 264 9.92 15.78 27.70
C LEU A 264 11.14 16.30 28.48
N LYS A 265 10.92 16.95 29.63
CA LYS A 265 12.02 17.42 30.49
C LYS A 265 12.89 16.27 30.98
N HIS A 266 12.28 15.16 31.41
CA HIS A 266 13.02 13.99 31.86
C HIS A 266 13.74 13.29 30.70
N ALA A 267 13.07 13.12 29.55
CA ALA A 267 13.68 12.57 28.35
C ALA A 267 14.90 13.38 27.88
N ARG A 268 14.86 14.71 27.98
CA ARG A 268 15.99 15.58 27.63
C ARG A 268 17.20 15.38 28.54
N ALA A 269 16.98 15.13 29.84
CA ALA A 269 18.07 14.82 30.76
C ALA A 269 18.75 13.50 30.40
N LEU A 270 17.95 12.44 30.19
CA LEU A 270 18.47 11.12 29.78
C LEU A 270 19.14 11.15 28.40
N LEU A 271 18.64 11.99 27.49
CA LEU A 271 19.26 12.22 26.18
C LEU A 271 20.66 12.83 26.32
N ALA A 272 20.89 13.71 27.29
CA ALA A 272 22.20 14.30 27.52
C ALA A 272 23.24 13.26 27.95
N ASP A 273 22.82 12.23 28.69
CA ASP A 273 23.69 11.14 29.15
C ASP A 273 24.07 10.17 28.01
N VAL A 274 23.18 9.98 27.02
CA VAL A 274 23.44 9.16 25.81
C VAL A 274 24.18 9.95 24.72
N GLY A 275 23.86 11.23 24.58
CA GLY A 275 24.32 12.11 23.52
C GLY A 275 23.38 12.17 22.32
N GLU A 276 23.20 13.36 21.75
CA GLU A 276 22.31 13.60 20.61
C GLU A 276 22.75 12.88 19.32
N ALA A 277 24.04 12.92 19.00
CA ALA A 277 24.58 12.30 17.79
C ALA A 277 24.52 10.75 17.84
N PRO A 278 24.92 10.09 18.94
CA PRO A 278 24.73 8.65 19.10
C PRO A 278 23.28 8.20 18.96
N LEU A 279 22.33 8.87 19.64
CA LEU A 279 20.92 8.51 19.55
C LEU A 279 20.37 8.70 18.14
N ARG A 280 20.67 9.83 17.50
CA ARG A 280 20.23 10.11 16.12
C ARG A 280 20.73 9.05 15.14
N ALA A 281 22.01 8.69 15.21
CA ALA A 281 22.59 7.67 14.35
C ALA A 281 21.93 6.30 14.56
N ALA A 282 21.64 5.92 15.82
CA ALA A 282 20.92 4.70 16.14
C ALA A 282 19.48 4.72 15.59
N LEU A 283 18.74 5.80 15.82
CA LEU A 283 17.36 5.95 15.32
C LEU A 283 17.28 5.84 13.80
N LEU A 284 18.22 6.45 13.05
CA LEU A 284 18.27 6.32 11.60
C LEU A 284 18.43 4.86 11.16
N ARG A 285 19.33 4.10 11.81
CA ARG A 285 19.54 2.67 11.51
C ARG A 285 18.34 1.81 11.90
N TRP A 286 17.75 2.04 13.08
CA TRP A 286 16.60 1.29 13.57
C TRP A 286 15.35 1.58 12.73
N PHE A 287 15.07 2.86 12.43
CA PHE A 287 13.92 3.25 11.62
C PHE A 287 13.97 2.68 10.20
N ALA A 288 15.16 2.54 9.62
CA ALA A 288 15.35 1.89 8.32
C ALA A 288 14.96 0.40 8.31
N ARG A 289 14.83 -0.25 9.47
CA ARG A 289 14.45 -1.66 9.61
C ARG A 289 12.99 -1.88 10.02
N ILE A 290 12.24 -0.83 10.36
CA ILE A 290 10.84 -0.96 10.81
C ILE A 290 9.94 -1.62 9.76
N ASP A 291 10.16 -1.32 8.47
CA ASP A 291 9.32 -1.84 7.39
C ASP A 291 9.46 -3.35 7.17
N GLY A 292 10.58 -3.93 7.64
CA GLY A 292 10.87 -5.36 7.56
C GLY A 292 9.96 -6.26 8.40
N GLY A 293 9.14 -5.69 9.29
CA GLY A 293 8.18 -6.50 10.05
C GLY A 293 8.83 -7.40 11.10
N ARG A 294 8.10 -8.45 11.48
CA ARG A 294 8.58 -9.48 12.41
C ARG A 294 9.70 -10.31 11.76
N THR A 295 10.66 -10.77 12.57
CA THR A 295 11.82 -11.58 12.11
C THR A 295 11.45 -13.03 11.81
N ALA A 296 10.34 -13.51 12.36
CA ALA A 296 9.78 -14.84 12.11
C ALA A 296 8.26 -14.75 11.96
N ALA A 297 7.68 -15.62 11.14
CA ALA A 297 6.24 -15.85 11.12
C ALA A 297 5.85 -16.72 12.31
N LEU A 298 4.78 -16.36 13.00
CA LEU A 298 4.08 -17.30 13.86
C LEU A 298 3.21 -18.21 13.00
N LEU A 299 3.08 -19.48 13.40
CA LEU A 299 2.22 -20.46 12.75
C LEU A 299 0.76 -19.96 12.78
N PHE A 300 0.09 -20.18 11.65
CA PHE A 300 -1.25 -19.68 11.38
C PHE A 300 -2.25 -20.19 12.42
N ASP A 301 -3.04 -19.28 12.99
CA ASP A 301 -4.30 -19.66 13.63
C ASP A 301 -5.33 -19.84 12.51
N ARG A 302 -5.84 -21.07 12.33
CA ARG A 302 -6.76 -21.48 11.25
C ARG A 302 -8.00 -20.57 11.12
N TRP A 303 -8.29 -19.77 12.15
CA TRP A 303 -9.43 -18.86 12.27
C TRP A 303 -9.17 -17.43 11.78
N ASN A 304 -7.94 -17.02 11.45
CA ASN A 304 -7.62 -15.64 11.09
C ASN A 304 -6.64 -15.54 9.91
N GLU A 305 -7.10 -15.10 8.74
CA GLU A 305 -6.28 -14.74 7.56
C GLU A 305 -5.41 -13.48 7.77
N ILE A 306 -4.71 -13.40 8.89
CA ILE A 306 -3.92 -12.23 9.27
C ILE A 306 -2.45 -12.49 8.92
N ASP A 307 -1.88 -11.59 8.12
CA ASP A 307 -0.44 -11.56 7.85
C ASP A 307 0.33 -11.11 9.12
N ASP A 308 0.76 -12.09 9.92
CA ASP A 308 1.51 -11.85 11.15
C ASP A 308 2.88 -11.21 10.91
N ARG A 309 3.54 -11.49 9.77
CA ARG A 309 4.83 -10.89 9.41
C ARG A 309 4.73 -9.37 9.33
N ALA A 310 3.57 -8.87 8.91
CA ALA A 310 3.30 -7.45 8.81
C ALA A 310 2.87 -6.78 10.13
N ARG A 311 2.66 -7.52 11.24
CA ARG A 311 2.26 -6.92 12.53
C ARG A 311 3.40 -6.19 13.24
N MET A 312 3.02 -5.40 14.25
CA MET A 312 3.94 -4.78 15.18
C MET A 312 3.60 -5.23 16.61
N SER A 313 4.60 -5.51 17.45
CA SER A 313 4.37 -5.78 18.87
C SER A 313 3.93 -4.50 19.61
N GLU A 314 2.93 -4.60 20.48
CA GLU A 314 2.38 -3.43 21.19
C GLU A 314 3.37 -2.80 22.19
N GLY A 315 4.19 -3.62 22.84
CA GLY A 315 5.27 -3.14 23.71
C GLY A 315 6.33 -2.38 22.92
N ASN A 316 6.79 -2.96 21.81
CA ASN A 316 7.73 -2.32 20.89
C ASN A 316 7.16 -1.04 20.28
N ALA A 317 5.88 -1.03 19.89
CA ALA A 317 5.19 0.15 19.38
C ALA A 317 5.12 1.29 20.41
N THR A 318 4.98 0.95 21.70
CA THR A 318 4.97 1.93 22.80
C THR A 318 6.34 2.54 23.01
N ILE A 319 7.41 1.74 23.00
CA ILE A 319 8.79 2.25 23.07
C ILE A 319 9.12 3.08 21.84
N LEU A 320 8.76 2.61 20.64
CA LEU A 320 8.98 3.33 19.40
C LEU A 320 8.28 4.69 19.41
N ARG A 321 7.05 4.78 19.96
CA ARG A 321 6.38 6.07 20.20
C ARG A 321 7.20 6.98 21.12
N GLY A 322 7.72 6.45 22.24
CA GLY A 322 8.58 7.20 23.14
C GLY A 322 9.84 7.73 22.44
N LEU A 323 10.50 6.91 21.62
CA LEU A 323 11.64 7.32 20.80
C LEU A 323 11.25 8.40 19.79
N LEU A 324 10.10 8.26 19.12
CA LEU A 324 9.58 9.26 18.19
C LEU A 324 9.30 10.62 18.87
N TRP A 325 8.81 10.64 20.11
CA TRP A 325 8.66 11.88 20.89
C TRP A 325 9.97 12.61 21.19
N MET A 326 11.10 11.90 21.16
CA MET A 326 12.42 12.51 21.35
C MET A 326 12.99 13.11 20.06
N THR A 327 12.51 12.68 18.89
CA THR A 327 13.07 13.11 17.59
C THR A 327 13.00 14.61 17.30
N PRO A 328 12.01 15.41 17.76
CA PRO A 328 12.03 16.86 17.53
C PRO A 328 13.24 17.56 18.15
N MET A 329 13.83 16.99 19.20
CA MET A 329 15.05 17.51 19.84
C MET A 329 16.33 17.15 19.07
N LEU A 330 16.24 16.27 18.07
CA LEU A 330 17.37 15.70 17.32
C LEU A 330 17.27 15.99 15.82
N ALA A 331 16.24 16.69 15.38
CA ALA A 331 15.83 16.71 13.99
C ALA A 331 16.85 17.40 13.08
N ASP A 332 17.23 16.68 12.03
CA ASP A 332 17.85 17.20 10.83
C ASP A 332 17.09 16.71 9.59
N ARG A 333 17.61 17.00 8.40
CA ARG A 333 16.97 16.61 7.13
C ARG A 333 16.77 15.10 7.01
N GLU A 334 17.75 14.30 7.43
CA GLU A 334 17.68 12.83 7.31
C GLU A 334 16.67 12.23 8.28
N LEU A 335 16.70 12.66 9.55
CA LEU A 335 15.76 12.16 10.55
C LEU A 335 14.32 12.57 10.22
N THR A 336 14.13 13.79 9.70
CA THR A 336 12.82 14.29 9.24
C THR A 336 12.24 13.40 8.13
N ARG A 337 13.05 13.03 7.12
CA ARG A 337 12.65 12.06 6.08
C ARG A 337 12.40 10.67 6.65
N ALA A 338 13.20 10.23 7.62
CA ALA A 338 13.01 8.95 8.27
C ALA A 338 11.64 8.86 8.98
N LEU A 339 11.18 9.91 9.65
CA LEU A 339 9.85 9.97 10.28
C LEU A 339 8.71 9.73 9.27
N ALA A 340 8.80 10.29 8.06
CA ALA A 340 7.81 10.05 7.02
C ALA A 340 7.77 8.57 6.60
N ARG A 341 8.94 7.93 6.46
CA ARG A 341 9.01 6.48 6.16
C ARG A 341 8.41 5.63 7.28
N VAL A 342 8.65 6.00 8.55
CA VAL A 342 8.02 5.33 9.70
C VAL A 342 6.49 5.47 9.65
N ALA A 343 5.98 6.67 9.38
CA ALA A 343 4.54 6.90 9.23
C ALA A 343 3.93 6.09 8.06
N LEU A 344 4.58 6.06 6.89
CA LEU A 344 4.14 5.27 5.74
C LEU A 344 4.08 3.77 6.07
N SER A 345 5.10 3.24 6.75
CA SER A 345 5.13 1.84 7.17
C SER A 345 4.01 1.54 8.17
N ALA A 346 3.80 2.43 9.14
CA ALA A 346 2.77 2.30 10.17
C ALA A 346 1.33 2.40 9.63
N TYR A 347 1.08 3.20 8.59
CA TYR A 347 -0.22 3.33 7.95
C TYR A 347 -0.44 2.36 6.78
N ARG A 348 0.52 1.48 6.48
CA ARG A 348 0.37 0.44 5.47
C ARG A 348 -0.84 -0.44 5.81
N LYS A 349 -1.71 -0.69 4.82
CA LYS A 349 -2.86 -1.57 4.98
C LYS A 349 -2.39 -3.03 4.99
N VAL A 350 -2.79 -3.77 6.00
CA VAL A 350 -2.54 -5.21 6.20
C VAL A 350 -3.88 -5.94 6.16
N ARG A 351 -3.95 -7.06 5.42
CA ARG A 351 -5.15 -7.91 5.34
C ARG A 351 -5.55 -8.39 6.74
N GLY A 352 -6.85 -8.36 7.05
CA GLY A 352 -7.38 -8.80 8.35
C GLY A 352 -7.15 -7.85 9.53
N ILE A 353 -6.36 -6.77 9.39
CA ILE A 353 -6.05 -5.84 10.51
C ILE A 353 -6.49 -4.40 10.21
N GLY A 354 -6.30 -3.92 8.99
CA GLY A 354 -6.38 -2.49 8.69
C GLY A 354 -4.99 -1.85 8.66
N ALA A 355 -4.79 -0.70 9.30
CA ALA A 355 -3.47 -0.07 9.33
C ALA A 355 -2.54 -0.79 10.30
N ARG A 356 -1.29 -1.01 9.88
CA ARG A 356 -0.27 -1.81 10.59
C ARG A 356 -0.04 -1.40 12.05
N ALA A 357 0.16 -0.11 12.31
CA ALA A 357 0.45 0.42 13.65
C ALA A 357 0.00 1.89 13.78
N PRO A 358 -1.31 2.18 13.85
CA PRO A 358 -1.83 3.56 13.86
C PRO A 358 -1.23 4.42 14.98
N LYS A 359 -0.98 3.80 16.14
CA LYS A 359 -0.29 4.39 17.29
C LYS A 359 1.07 5.00 16.92
N VAL A 360 1.88 4.27 16.15
CA VAL A 360 3.20 4.71 15.71
C VAL A 360 3.09 5.75 14.61
N GLY A 361 2.18 5.54 13.65
CA GLY A 361 1.91 6.48 12.56
C GLY A 361 1.52 7.87 13.08
N ASN A 362 0.54 7.92 13.98
CA ASN A 362 0.09 9.18 14.59
C ASN A 362 1.21 9.87 15.37
N THR A 363 2.11 9.10 15.98
CA THR A 363 3.25 9.64 16.73
C THR A 363 4.29 10.24 15.80
N ALA A 364 4.62 9.58 14.69
CA ALA A 364 5.53 10.12 13.69
C ALA A 364 4.99 11.40 13.05
N VAL A 365 3.67 11.47 12.81
CA VAL A 365 2.97 12.67 12.35
C VAL A 365 3.05 13.80 13.38
N TYR A 366 2.83 13.50 14.66
CA TYR A 366 3.02 14.47 15.76
C TYR A 366 4.47 14.98 15.84
N ALA A 367 5.46 14.09 15.70
CA ALA A 367 6.86 14.45 15.72
C ALA A 367 7.22 15.41 14.56
N LEU A 368 6.75 15.12 13.33
CA LEU A 368 6.90 16.01 12.18
C LEU A 368 6.28 17.39 12.43
N ALA A 369 5.06 17.44 12.96
CA ALA A 369 4.42 18.72 13.29
C ALA A 369 5.18 19.52 14.37
N SER A 370 5.81 18.82 15.31
CA SER A 370 6.58 19.45 16.40
C SER A 370 7.96 19.96 15.96
N ILE A 371 8.51 19.44 14.86
CA ILE A 371 9.76 19.95 14.26
C ILE A 371 9.53 21.32 13.61
N ALA A 372 8.34 21.53 13.02
CA ALA A 372 7.89 22.81 12.45
C ALA A 372 8.92 23.49 11.53
N THR A 373 9.53 22.74 10.61
CA THR A 373 10.36 23.26 9.51
C THR A 373 9.67 23.06 8.17
N THR A 374 10.05 23.82 7.14
CA THR A 374 9.50 23.65 5.77
C THR A 374 9.67 22.22 5.24
N GLU A 375 10.81 21.57 5.51
CA GLU A 375 11.03 20.15 5.17
C GLU A 375 10.04 19.24 5.91
N ALA A 376 9.83 19.43 7.22
CA ALA A 376 8.89 18.61 7.99
C ALA A 376 7.44 18.77 7.49
N VAL A 377 7.07 19.98 7.09
CA VAL A 377 5.76 20.23 6.47
C VAL A 377 5.65 19.61 5.08
N GLY A 378 6.76 19.57 4.33
CA GLY A 378 6.85 18.87 3.05
C GLY A 378 6.63 17.38 3.20
N GLN A 379 7.19 16.79 4.25
CA GLN A 379 6.94 15.40 4.62
C GLN A 379 5.47 15.17 5.04
N LEU A 380 4.84 16.09 5.79
CA LEU A 380 3.41 16.00 6.13
C LEU A 380 2.52 16.08 4.87
N ALA A 381 2.84 16.97 3.92
CA ALA A 381 2.13 17.06 2.64
C ALA A 381 2.26 15.76 1.82
N LEU A 382 3.47 15.18 1.77
CA LEU A 382 3.71 13.88 1.16
C LEU A 382 2.84 12.80 1.82
N LEU A 383 2.78 12.75 3.15
CA LEU A 383 1.95 11.79 3.86
C LEU A 383 0.45 11.96 3.56
N LYS A 384 -0.07 13.20 3.49
CA LYS A 384 -1.46 13.48 3.07
C LYS A 384 -1.76 12.95 1.68
N ALA A 385 -0.85 13.07 0.72
CA ALA A 385 -1.06 12.56 -0.63
C ALA A 385 -1.05 11.02 -0.72
N ARG A 386 -0.33 10.35 0.19
CA ARG A 386 -0.05 8.91 0.13
C ARG A 386 -0.95 8.06 1.01
N VAL A 387 -1.26 8.52 2.20
CA VAL A 387 -1.99 7.74 3.21
C VAL A 387 -3.48 7.87 2.95
N ARG A 388 -4.17 6.81 2.52
CA ARG A 388 -5.60 6.88 2.18
C ARG A 388 -6.56 6.60 3.35
N LEU A 389 -6.04 6.25 4.52
CA LEU A 389 -6.85 5.92 5.69
C LEU A 389 -7.52 7.17 6.27
N ASN A 390 -8.86 7.17 6.38
CA ASN A 390 -9.64 8.33 6.84
C ASN A 390 -9.24 8.84 8.23
N SER A 391 -8.97 7.96 9.20
CA SER A 391 -8.54 8.37 10.54
C SER A 391 -7.15 9.01 10.53
N ALA A 392 -6.22 8.49 9.73
CA ALA A 392 -4.89 9.07 9.54
C ALA A 392 -4.96 10.40 8.79
N GLN A 393 -5.84 10.54 7.80
CA GLN A 393 -6.06 11.79 7.08
C GLN A 393 -6.48 12.93 8.01
N LYS A 394 -7.37 12.67 8.97
CA LYS A 394 -7.76 13.65 9.99
C LYS A 394 -6.59 14.08 10.87
N GLU A 395 -5.78 13.14 11.33
CA GLU A 395 -4.59 13.45 12.14
C GLU A 395 -3.52 14.20 11.32
N LEU A 396 -3.30 13.81 10.07
CA LEU A 396 -2.39 14.48 9.14
C LEU A 396 -2.84 15.91 8.86
N GLU A 397 -4.14 16.15 8.64
CA GLU A 397 -4.69 17.49 8.42
C GLU A 397 -4.49 18.38 9.65
N LYS A 398 -4.75 17.84 10.85
CA LYS A 398 -4.55 18.55 12.11
C LYS A 398 -3.08 18.88 12.35
N ALA A 399 -2.19 17.93 12.09
CA ALA A 399 -0.75 18.09 12.23
C ALA A 399 -0.19 19.10 11.22
N PHE A 400 -0.66 19.04 9.97
CA PHE A 400 -0.31 19.99 8.92
C PHE A 400 -0.75 21.41 9.29
N THR A 401 -1.99 21.58 9.76
CA THR A 401 -2.52 22.88 10.21
C THR A 401 -1.76 23.41 11.44
N SER A 402 -1.42 22.56 12.40
CA SER A 402 -0.64 22.99 13.57
C SER A 402 0.78 23.42 13.20
N ALA A 403 1.44 22.70 12.29
CA ALA A 403 2.76 23.08 11.78
C ALA A 403 2.70 24.37 10.96
N ALA A 404 1.61 24.58 10.21
CA ALA A 404 1.32 25.78 9.46
C ALA A 404 1.24 27.04 10.32
N GLU A 405 0.41 26.97 11.36
CA GLU A 405 0.22 28.05 12.34
C GLU A 405 1.54 28.39 13.03
N THR A 406 2.34 27.38 13.37
CA THR A 406 3.66 27.56 14.00
C THR A 406 4.65 28.29 13.08
N LEU A 407 4.55 28.06 11.76
CA LEU A 407 5.38 28.74 10.75
C LEU A 407 4.80 30.09 10.29
N ALA A 408 3.64 30.50 10.80
CA ALA A 408 2.91 31.71 10.38
C ALA A 408 2.66 31.79 8.86
N LEU A 409 2.44 30.64 8.22
CA LEU A 409 2.15 30.54 6.78
C LEU A 409 0.65 30.23 6.56
N PRO A 410 -0.03 30.85 5.58
CA PRO A 410 -1.39 30.47 5.21
C PRO A 410 -1.47 29.02 4.72
N ARG A 411 -2.48 28.27 5.17
CA ARG A 411 -2.60 26.80 4.94
C ARG A 411 -2.48 26.40 3.47
N ASP A 412 -3.05 27.19 2.58
CA ASP A 412 -3.03 26.97 1.13
C ASP A 412 -1.67 27.27 0.49
N GLN A 413 -0.87 28.17 1.07
CA GLN A 413 0.48 28.49 0.59
C GLN A 413 1.50 27.45 1.03
N ILE A 414 1.24 26.71 2.10
CA ILE A 414 2.20 25.76 2.65
C ILE A 414 2.39 24.55 1.76
N GLU A 415 1.32 24.00 1.19
CA GLU A 415 1.45 22.87 0.25
C GLU A 415 2.28 23.26 -0.99
N GLU A 416 2.31 24.55 -1.34
CA GLU A 416 3.17 25.12 -2.38
C GLU A 416 4.62 25.32 -1.91
N LEU A 417 4.80 25.90 -0.71
CA LEU A 417 6.11 26.27 -0.15
C LEU A 417 6.89 25.09 0.44
N SER A 418 6.22 23.96 0.69
CA SER A 418 6.80 22.81 1.37
C SER A 418 7.30 21.73 0.41
N VAL A 419 7.29 21.96 -0.91
CA VAL A 419 7.84 21.01 -1.87
C VAL A 419 9.37 20.98 -1.76
N PRO A 420 10.01 19.84 -1.44
CA PRO A 420 11.46 19.79 -1.33
C PRO A 420 12.12 19.97 -2.71
N SER A 421 13.28 20.63 -2.73
CA SER A 421 14.09 20.75 -3.96
C SER A 421 14.87 19.47 -4.29
N TYR A 422 15.01 18.53 -3.34
CA TYR A 422 15.79 17.29 -3.49
C TYR A 422 17.26 17.50 -3.93
N GLY A 423 17.82 18.68 -3.65
CA GLY A 423 19.17 19.06 -4.08
C GLY A 423 19.26 19.42 -5.57
N LEU A 424 18.14 19.62 -6.26
CA LEU A 424 18.12 20.22 -7.58
C LEU A 424 18.60 21.67 -7.49
N GLU A 425 19.65 21.99 -8.25
CA GLU A 425 20.32 23.30 -8.27
C GLU A 425 19.60 24.28 -9.19
N GLN A 426 18.89 23.74 -10.17
CA GLN A 426 18.05 24.47 -11.12
C GLN A 426 16.85 23.59 -11.50
N VAL A 427 15.91 24.13 -12.29
CA VAL A 427 14.71 23.39 -12.70
C VAL A 427 15.07 22.07 -13.39
N GLY A 428 14.75 20.97 -12.69
CA GLY A 428 14.94 19.61 -13.14
C GLY A 428 16.38 19.11 -13.23
N LEU A 429 17.36 19.76 -12.61
CA LEU A 429 18.75 19.28 -12.64
C LEU A 429 19.43 19.30 -11.27
N ARG A 430 20.03 18.17 -10.90
CA ARG A 430 21.03 18.02 -9.83
C ARG A 430 22.28 17.37 -10.41
N ARG A 431 23.45 17.90 -10.06
CA ARG A 431 24.76 17.39 -10.46
C ARG A 431 25.63 17.19 -9.24
N GLU A 432 26.27 16.03 -9.13
CA GLU A 432 27.10 15.71 -7.97
C GLU A 432 28.37 14.96 -8.39
N GLN A 433 29.51 15.46 -7.95
CA GLN A 433 30.81 14.83 -8.18
C GLN A 433 31.09 13.78 -7.10
N LEU A 434 31.50 12.58 -7.52
CA LEU A 434 31.73 11.42 -6.65
C LEU A 434 33.07 10.76 -6.94
N ALA A 435 33.57 9.98 -5.97
CA ALA A 435 34.86 9.30 -6.00
C ALA A 435 36.02 10.27 -6.35
N ASP A 436 36.18 11.30 -5.52
CA ASP A 436 37.17 12.38 -5.67
C ASP A 436 37.08 13.13 -7.02
N GLY A 437 35.86 13.30 -7.53
CA GLY A 437 35.61 14.00 -8.78
C GLY A 437 35.86 13.16 -10.04
N ALA A 438 36.16 11.86 -9.92
CA ALA A 438 36.36 10.98 -11.07
C ALA A 438 35.07 10.73 -11.87
N TYR A 439 33.90 10.89 -11.24
CA TYR A 439 32.59 10.70 -11.86
C TYR A 439 31.62 11.81 -11.50
N LEU A 440 30.70 12.09 -12.41
CA LEU A 440 29.58 13.00 -12.25
C LEU A 440 28.27 12.20 -12.32
N ALA A 441 27.49 12.26 -11.24
CA ALA A 441 26.10 11.84 -11.25
C ALA A 441 25.21 13.01 -11.68
N GLU A 442 24.36 12.81 -12.68
CA GLU A 442 23.36 13.78 -13.13
C GLU A 442 21.96 13.21 -12.90
N LEU A 443 21.22 13.80 -11.96
CA LEU A 443 19.80 13.54 -11.79
C LEU A 443 19.03 14.59 -12.61
N ARG A 444 18.33 14.12 -13.65
CA ARG A 444 17.58 14.96 -14.58
C ARG A 444 16.10 14.61 -14.53
N VAL A 445 15.28 15.65 -14.42
CA VAL A 445 13.82 15.57 -14.41
C VAL A 445 13.29 16.28 -15.64
N ASP A 446 12.49 15.58 -16.43
CA ASP A 446 11.79 16.14 -17.58
C ASP A 446 10.29 15.82 -17.51
N GLY A 447 9.47 16.84 -17.24
CA GLY A 447 8.06 16.64 -16.86
C GLY A 447 7.98 15.80 -15.58
N LYS A 448 7.38 14.60 -15.67
CA LYS A 448 7.34 13.61 -14.58
C LYS A 448 8.43 12.54 -14.68
N THR A 449 9.20 12.51 -15.77
CA THR A 449 10.24 11.50 -15.99
C THR A 449 11.50 11.85 -15.21
N VAL A 450 12.01 10.90 -14.43
CA VAL A 450 13.24 11.06 -13.65
C VAL A 450 14.30 10.10 -14.18
N SER A 451 15.48 10.61 -14.49
CA SER A 451 16.63 9.82 -14.94
C SER A 451 17.85 10.11 -14.09
N LEU A 452 18.61 9.08 -13.76
CA LEU A 452 19.90 9.18 -13.08
C LEU A 452 20.98 8.70 -14.04
N ASN A 453 21.69 9.65 -14.62
CA ASN A 453 22.72 9.45 -15.63
C ASN A 453 24.10 9.58 -14.99
N TRP A 454 25.08 8.87 -15.55
CA TRP A 454 26.44 8.81 -15.01
C TRP A 454 27.44 9.21 -16.09
N PHE A 455 28.42 10.00 -15.71
CA PHE A 455 29.49 10.45 -16.60
C PHE A 455 30.85 10.31 -15.89
N HIS A 456 31.91 10.10 -16.66
CA HIS A 456 33.28 10.34 -16.19
C HIS A 456 33.53 11.85 -16.00
N ALA A 457 34.62 12.19 -15.30
CA ALA A 457 35.08 13.57 -15.12
C ALA A 457 35.30 14.31 -16.45
N ASP A 458 35.65 13.60 -17.52
CA ASP A 458 35.84 14.13 -18.87
C ASP A 458 34.52 14.32 -19.66
N GLY A 459 33.37 13.99 -19.06
CA GLY A 459 32.05 14.07 -19.67
C GLY A 459 31.61 12.81 -20.42
N THR A 460 32.40 11.73 -20.42
CA THR A 460 32.04 10.49 -21.15
C THR A 460 30.89 9.75 -20.45
N PRO A 461 29.76 9.46 -21.13
CA PRO A 461 28.60 8.81 -20.51
C PRO A 461 28.88 7.36 -20.13
N GLN A 462 28.26 6.92 -19.03
CA GLN A 462 28.35 5.57 -18.48
C GLN A 462 26.98 4.88 -18.53
N LYS A 463 26.94 3.62 -18.99
CA LYS A 463 25.69 2.87 -19.14
C LYS A 463 25.08 2.39 -17.82
N SER A 464 25.87 2.36 -16.75
CA SER A 464 25.46 1.89 -15.44
C SER A 464 26.26 2.61 -14.35
N VAL A 465 25.83 2.42 -13.11
CA VAL A 465 26.54 2.97 -11.94
C VAL A 465 27.99 2.46 -11.93
N PRO A 466 29.00 3.35 -11.95
CA PRO A 466 30.41 2.97 -11.96
C PRO A 466 30.80 2.09 -10.77
N ALA A 467 31.67 1.09 -11.00
CA ALA A 467 32.11 0.16 -9.95
C ALA A 467 32.80 0.87 -8.78
N LYS A 468 33.61 1.90 -9.08
CA LYS A 468 34.30 2.72 -8.07
C LYS A 468 33.31 3.44 -7.16
N VAL A 469 32.24 4.02 -7.71
CA VAL A 469 31.17 4.67 -6.94
C VAL A 469 30.45 3.68 -6.02
N LYS A 470 30.18 2.45 -6.47
CA LYS A 470 29.56 1.41 -5.63
C LYS A 470 30.43 1.00 -4.45
N ALA A 471 31.75 1.00 -4.63
CA ALA A 471 32.70 0.60 -3.59
C ALA A 471 33.00 1.74 -2.59
N GLU A 472 33.21 2.95 -3.10
CA GLU A 472 33.72 4.08 -2.30
C GLU A 472 32.61 5.04 -1.83
N CYS A 473 31.47 5.11 -2.52
CA CYS A 473 30.39 6.05 -2.23
C CYS A 473 29.00 5.38 -2.12
N PRO A 474 28.84 4.24 -1.39
CA PRO A 474 27.58 3.51 -1.36
C PRO A 474 26.41 4.31 -0.74
N GLU A 475 26.66 5.15 0.26
CA GLU A 475 25.62 5.96 0.90
C GLU A 475 25.14 7.12 0.00
N ALA A 476 26.05 7.81 -0.69
CA ALA A 476 25.69 8.85 -1.66
C ALA A 476 24.90 8.27 -2.84
N LEU A 477 25.29 7.09 -3.33
CA LEU A 477 24.53 6.35 -4.34
C LEU A 477 23.10 6.03 -3.87
N LYS A 478 22.95 5.58 -2.62
CA LYS A 478 21.65 5.25 -2.02
C LYS A 478 20.79 6.49 -1.84
N GLU A 479 21.37 7.63 -1.46
CA GLU A 479 20.67 8.91 -1.37
C GLU A 479 20.17 9.38 -2.74
N LEU A 480 21.01 9.33 -3.78
CA LEU A 480 20.63 9.70 -5.15
C LEU A 480 19.50 8.81 -5.70
N GLN A 481 19.56 7.51 -5.44
CA GLN A 481 18.50 6.56 -5.83
C GLN A 481 17.20 6.81 -5.05
N ALA A 482 17.29 7.11 -3.76
CA ALA A 482 16.13 7.45 -2.94
C ALA A 482 15.50 8.78 -3.41
N ALA A 483 16.32 9.81 -3.66
CA ALA A 483 15.89 11.09 -4.19
C ALA A 483 15.20 10.93 -5.55
N ALA A 484 15.76 10.15 -6.47
CA ALA A 484 15.13 9.89 -7.78
C ALA A 484 13.73 9.25 -7.63
N LYS A 485 13.61 8.28 -6.72
CA LYS A 485 12.32 7.64 -6.41
C LYS A 485 11.34 8.64 -5.80
N ASP A 486 11.75 9.40 -4.80
CA ASP A 486 10.89 10.36 -4.11
C ASP A 486 10.44 11.51 -5.03
N ILE A 487 11.33 12.00 -5.90
CA ILE A 487 11.02 12.99 -6.95
C ILE A 487 9.91 12.48 -7.86
N ALA A 488 10.01 11.26 -8.40
CA ALA A 488 9.00 10.70 -9.31
C ALA A 488 7.61 10.63 -8.65
N LEU A 489 7.60 10.27 -7.36
CA LEU A 489 6.39 10.18 -6.55
C LEU A 489 5.82 11.57 -6.26
N MET A 490 6.67 12.53 -5.93
CA MET A 490 6.29 13.92 -5.68
C MET A 490 5.72 14.59 -6.94
N LEU A 491 6.35 14.41 -8.11
CA LEU A 491 5.86 14.96 -9.38
C LEU A 491 4.47 14.43 -9.73
N THR A 492 4.18 13.17 -9.44
CA THR A 492 2.85 12.61 -9.62
C THR A 492 1.82 13.30 -8.72
N ALA A 493 2.17 13.52 -7.44
CA ALA A 493 1.29 14.23 -6.50
C ALA A 493 1.10 15.71 -6.88
N GLN A 494 2.17 16.39 -7.31
CA GLN A 494 2.13 17.78 -7.75
C GLN A 494 1.33 17.96 -9.04
N ALA A 495 1.40 17.02 -9.97
CA ALA A 495 0.55 17.05 -11.17
C ALA A 495 -0.95 16.97 -10.81
N VAL A 496 -1.33 16.11 -9.88
CA VAL A 496 -2.72 16.03 -9.38
C VAL A 496 -3.12 17.31 -8.67
N ARG A 497 -2.25 17.87 -7.80
CA ARG A 497 -2.51 19.13 -7.11
C ARG A 497 -2.70 20.29 -8.08
N LEU A 498 -1.84 20.40 -9.09
CA LEU A 498 -1.96 21.43 -10.14
C LEU A 498 -3.28 21.30 -10.91
N ASP A 499 -3.75 20.08 -11.20
CA ASP A 499 -5.07 19.85 -11.83
C ASP A 499 -6.22 20.34 -10.92
N THR A 500 -6.09 20.26 -9.60
CA THR A 500 -7.13 20.77 -8.68
C THR A 500 -7.25 22.30 -8.66
N LEU A 501 -6.26 23.04 -9.17
CA LEU A 501 -6.26 24.50 -9.15
C LEU A 501 -7.38 25.11 -9.99
N PHE A 502 -7.93 24.37 -10.98
CA PHE A 502 -9.04 24.84 -11.79
C PHE A 502 -10.29 25.14 -10.94
N LEU A 503 -10.63 24.26 -10.01
CA LEU A 503 -11.80 24.43 -9.13
C LEU A 503 -11.52 25.30 -7.91
N LEU A 504 -10.27 25.65 -7.64
CA LEU A 504 -9.93 26.54 -6.53
C LEU A 504 -9.84 28.00 -6.96
N GLU A 505 -9.91 28.28 -8.27
CA GLU A 505 -9.70 29.60 -8.88
C GLU A 505 -8.56 30.37 -8.20
N LYS A 506 -7.38 29.73 -8.14
CA LYS A 506 -6.23 30.34 -7.49
C LYS A 506 -5.59 31.40 -8.38
N HIS A 507 -5.27 32.52 -7.76
CA HIS A 507 -4.56 33.66 -8.33
C HIS A 507 -3.31 33.96 -7.50
N TRP A 508 -2.24 34.38 -8.17
CA TRP A 508 -1.01 34.80 -7.52
C TRP A 508 -0.49 36.10 -8.15
N PRO A 509 0.17 36.96 -7.37
CA PRO A 509 1.09 37.93 -7.95
C PRO A 509 2.19 37.20 -8.74
N LEU A 510 2.60 37.74 -9.88
CA LEU A 510 3.54 37.12 -10.80
C LEU A 510 4.86 36.75 -10.14
N GLU A 511 5.39 37.61 -9.27
CA GLU A 511 6.61 37.32 -8.51
C GLU A 511 6.50 36.06 -7.66
N GLN A 512 5.36 35.89 -6.97
CA GLN A 512 5.13 34.71 -6.12
C GLN A 512 4.93 33.45 -6.95
N TRP A 513 4.17 33.54 -8.04
CA TRP A 513 3.99 32.43 -8.97
C TRP A 513 5.33 32.01 -9.59
N GLN A 514 6.15 32.98 -9.99
CA GLN A 514 7.45 32.72 -10.56
C GLN A 514 8.35 31.96 -9.57
N GLN A 515 8.44 32.43 -8.31
CA GLN A 515 9.24 31.77 -7.29
C GLN A 515 8.74 30.36 -6.94
N ARG A 516 7.42 30.17 -6.80
CA ARG A 516 6.83 28.93 -6.27
C ARG A 516 6.58 27.86 -7.31
N TYR A 517 6.35 28.27 -8.56
CA TYR A 517 6.00 27.37 -9.66
C TYR A 517 7.05 27.42 -10.75
N LEU A 518 7.29 28.57 -11.37
CA LEU A 518 8.09 28.64 -12.59
C LEU A 518 9.58 28.29 -12.34
N ASP A 519 10.15 28.85 -11.27
CA ASP A 519 11.59 28.74 -10.94
C ASP A 519 11.86 27.74 -9.83
N HIS A 520 10.81 27.16 -9.24
CA HIS A 520 10.97 26.11 -8.25
C HIS A 520 11.69 24.89 -8.88
N PRO A 521 12.80 24.38 -8.31
CA PRO A 521 13.62 23.35 -8.95
C PRO A 521 12.86 22.08 -9.36
N LEU A 522 11.91 21.63 -8.54
CA LEU A 522 11.04 20.50 -8.86
C LEU A 522 9.75 20.90 -9.61
N VAL A 523 8.87 21.72 -9.00
CA VAL A 523 7.56 22.07 -9.58
C VAL A 523 7.67 22.78 -10.93
N GLY A 524 8.77 23.50 -11.19
CA GLY A 524 9.06 24.14 -12.47
C GLY A 524 9.11 23.18 -13.63
N THR A 525 9.43 21.89 -13.41
CA THR A 525 9.43 20.88 -14.49
C THR A 525 8.02 20.57 -14.99
N LEU A 526 7.00 20.83 -14.17
CA LEU A 526 5.59 20.70 -14.52
C LEU A 526 4.99 22.05 -14.94
N ALA A 527 5.24 23.10 -14.15
CA ALA A 527 4.63 24.42 -14.36
C ALA A 527 5.02 25.05 -15.71
N ARG A 528 6.27 24.85 -16.16
CA ARG A 528 6.75 25.34 -17.47
C ARG A 528 6.09 24.65 -18.67
N ARG A 529 5.37 23.54 -18.46
CA ARG A 529 4.65 22.79 -19.50
C ARG A 529 3.16 23.17 -19.58
N LEU A 530 2.71 24.09 -18.73
CA LEU A 530 1.31 24.52 -18.65
C LEU A 530 1.12 25.88 -19.32
N ILE A 531 -0.09 26.11 -19.81
CA ILE A 531 -0.54 27.41 -20.28
C ILE A 531 -1.05 28.18 -19.06
N TRP A 532 -0.59 29.41 -18.89
CA TRP A 532 -0.98 30.30 -17.82
C TRP A 532 -1.70 31.50 -18.40
N GLU A 533 -2.60 32.09 -17.63
CA GLU A 533 -3.17 33.39 -17.97
C GLU A 533 -2.59 34.44 -17.03
N ILE A 534 -2.14 35.55 -17.62
CA ILE A 534 -1.63 36.70 -16.90
C ILE A 534 -2.55 37.89 -17.17
N ARG A 535 -3.00 38.53 -16.08
CA ARG A 535 -3.85 39.71 -16.10
C ARG A 535 -3.08 40.93 -15.61
N GLU A 536 -3.00 41.95 -16.46
CA GLU A 536 -2.34 43.22 -16.18
C GLU A 536 -3.10 44.35 -16.90
N ASP A 537 -3.36 45.46 -16.19
CA ASP A 537 -4.05 46.65 -16.74
C ASP A 537 -5.37 46.36 -17.50
N GLY A 538 -6.13 45.36 -17.03
CA GLY A 538 -7.38 44.93 -17.64
C GLY A 538 -7.24 44.07 -18.90
N GLN A 539 -6.00 43.82 -19.36
CA GLN A 539 -5.70 42.85 -20.40
C GLN A 539 -5.48 41.46 -19.79
N CYS A 540 -5.95 40.43 -20.50
CA CYS A 540 -5.77 39.03 -20.14
C CYS A 540 -5.03 38.32 -21.27
N LEU A 541 -3.85 37.78 -20.99
CA LEU A 541 -3.01 37.12 -21.99
C LEU A 541 -2.67 35.70 -21.56
N ALA A 542 -2.98 34.74 -22.44
CA ALA A 542 -2.52 33.37 -22.31
C ALA A 542 -1.05 33.27 -22.74
N VAL A 543 -0.24 32.62 -21.92
CA VAL A 543 1.21 32.46 -22.12
C VAL A 543 1.66 31.05 -21.77
N LEU A 544 2.79 30.64 -22.35
CA LEU A 544 3.48 29.38 -22.09
C LEU A 544 4.97 29.67 -21.93
N PHE A 545 5.67 28.93 -21.08
CA PHE A 545 7.12 29.04 -20.98
C PHE A 545 7.80 28.26 -22.10
N ALA A 546 8.58 28.95 -22.94
CA ALA A 546 9.38 28.35 -24.02
C ALA A 546 10.61 29.20 -24.29
N ASP A 547 11.72 28.56 -24.69
CA ASP A 547 13.00 29.21 -25.03
C ASP A 547 13.52 30.20 -23.97
N GLY A 548 13.27 29.90 -22.69
CA GLY A 548 13.75 30.70 -21.55
C GLY A 548 12.88 31.88 -21.14
N GLY A 549 11.71 32.07 -21.77
CA GLY A 549 10.79 33.17 -21.44
C GLY A 549 9.32 32.80 -21.56
N LEU A 550 8.44 33.72 -21.13
CA LEU A 550 6.99 33.60 -21.32
C LEU A 550 6.64 34.05 -22.74
N GLN A 551 5.96 33.19 -23.48
CA GLN A 551 5.58 33.40 -24.87
C GLN A 551 4.06 33.34 -25.03
N THR A 552 3.53 34.25 -25.84
CA THR A 552 2.14 34.24 -26.30
C THR A 552 1.88 33.11 -27.31
N LEU A 553 0.62 32.93 -27.71
CA LEU A 553 0.19 31.93 -28.70
C LEU A 553 0.96 32.02 -30.03
N ASP A 554 1.33 33.22 -30.48
CA ASP A 554 2.10 33.46 -31.69
C ASP A 554 3.62 33.48 -31.47
N GLY A 555 4.08 33.18 -30.26
CA GLY A 555 5.50 32.99 -29.93
C GLY A 555 6.29 34.26 -29.64
N ARG A 556 5.60 35.38 -29.38
CA ARG A 556 6.25 36.60 -28.93
C ARG A 556 6.59 36.49 -27.45
N ASN A 557 7.84 36.78 -27.10
CA ASN A 557 8.24 36.92 -25.70
C ASN A 557 7.54 38.14 -25.09
N VAL A 558 6.99 37.97 -23.90
CA VAL A 558 6.28 39.00 -23.14
C VAL A 558 6.85 39.10 -21.72
N SER A 559 6.79 40.31 -21.16
CA SER A 559 7.19 40.63 -19.80
C SER A 559 6.08 41.45 -19.15
N PHE A 560 5.84 41.21 -17.87
CA PHE A 560 4.78 41.83 -17.10
C PHE A 560 5.37 42.42 -15.81
N SER A 561 4.64 43.30 -15.12
CA SER A 561 5.04 43.76 -13.80
C SER A 561 4.98 42.64 -12.77
N SER A 562 5.73 42.78 -11.67
CA SER A 562 5.72 41.82 -10.55
C SER A 562 4.36 41.67 -9.89
N ALA A 563 3.48 42.67 -10.04
CA ALA A 563 2.13 42.70 -9.48
C ALA A 563 1.06 42.12 -10.41
N ALA A 564 1.41 41.77 -11.66
CA ALA A 564 0.48 41.13 -12.58
C ALA A 564 -0.09 39.85 -11.95
N GLU A 565 -1.36 39.58 -12.21
CA GLU A 565 -2.04 38.45 -11.60
C GLU A 565 -1.96 37.23 -12.51
N VAL A 566 -1.51 36.10 -11.98
CA VAL A 566 -1.36 34.85 -12.72
C VAL A 566 -2.39 33.85 -12.23
N ARG A 567 -3.04 33.14 -13.16
CA ARG A 567 -3.87 31.96 -12.89
C ARG A 567 -3.68 30.90 -13.97
N LEU A 568 -4.19 29.70 -13.71
CA LEU A 568 -4.12 28.61 -14.68
C LEU A 568 -5.12 28.84 -15.83
N TRP A 569 -4.67 28.73 -17.09
CA TRP A 569 -5.55 28.90 -18.26
C TRP A 569 -6.49 27.70 -18.41
N HIS A 570 -7.77 27.94 -18.69
CA HIS A 570 -8.81 26.92 -18.87
C HIS A 570 -9.59 27.10 -20.18
N PRO A 571 -9.86 26.03 -20.96
CA PRO A 571 -10.50 26.16 -22.27
C PRO A 571 -11.97 26.60 -22.25
N ILE A 572 -12.69 26.46 -21.14
CA ILE A 572 -14.12 26.82 -21.08
C ILE A 572 -14.40 28.31 -21.29
N GLU A 573 -13.42 29.15 -20.99
CA GLU A 573 -13.53 30.61 -21.13
C GLU A 573 -12.99 31.12 -22.47
N ARG A 574 -12.65 30.20 -23.39
CA ARG A 574 -11.94 30.52 -24.63
C ARG A 574 -12.75 30.11 -25.84
N THR A 575 -12.43 30.76 -26.96
CA THR A 575 -12.99 30.36 -28.24
C THR A 575 -12.38 29.03 -28.68
N LEU A 576 -13.14 28.26 -29.47
CA LEU A 576 -12.63 27.01 -30.04
C LEU A 576 -11.35 27.24 -30.87
N GLU A 577 -11.27 28.36 -31.59
CA GLU A 577 -10.11 28.74 -32.40
C GLU A 577 -8.85 28.93 -31.55
N GLU A 578 -8.95 29.64 -30.41
CA GLU A 578 -7.83 29.80 -29.49
C GLU A 578 -7.39 28.45 -28.89
N VAL A 579 -8.34 27.60 -28.48
CA VAL A 579 -8.05 26.27 -27.93
C VAL A 579 -7.32 25.40 -28.94
N LEU A 580 -7.78 25.36 -30.20
CA LEU A 580 -7.15 24.59 -31.27
C LEU A 580 -5.74 25.10 -31.58
N ALA A 581 -5.55 26.43 -31.63
CA ALA A 581 -4.24 27.02 -31.85
C ALA A 581 -3.25 26.69 -30.71
N TRP A 582 -3.68 26.71 -29.46
CA TRP A 582 -2.84 26.28 -28.33
C TRP A 582 -2.45 24.80 -28.43
N ARG A 583 -3.38 23.92 -28.82
CA ARG A 583 -3.10 22.49 -29.06
C ARG A 583 -2.02 22.33 -30.14
N GLU A 584 -2.15 23.03 -31.26
CA GLU A 584 -1.15 23.01 -32.32
C GLU A 584 0.22 23.53 -31.86
N ARG A 585 0.24 24.60 -31.06
CA ARG A 585 1.48 25.16 -30.52
C ARG A 585 2.21 24.19 -29.59
N ILE A 586 1.53 23.58 -28.62
CA ILE A 586 2.18 22.62 -27.71
C ILE A 586 2.66 21.37 -28.47
N GLU A 587 1.91 20.93 -29.49
CA GLU A 587 2.31 19.85 -30.39
C GLU A 587 3.56 20.21 -31.20
N ALA A 588 3.64 21.43 -31.74
CA ALA A 588 4.80 21.91 -32.49
C ALA A 588 6.06 22.03 -31.61
N LEU A 589 5.89 22.48 -30.36
CA LEU A 589 6.97 22.57 -29.37
C LEU A 589 7.32 21.24 -28.70
N GLN A 590 6.60 20.15 -29.01
CA GLN A 590 6.76 18.84 -28.38
C GLN A 590 6.61 18.89 -26.83
N ILE A 591 5.70 19.72 -26.34
CA ILE A 591 5.45 19.88 -24.90
C ILE A 591 4.34 18.90 -24.46
N THR A 592 4.71 17.93 -23.64
CA THR A 592 3.74 17.05 -22.96
C THR A 592 3.24 17.70 -21.68
N GLN A 593 1.94 18.02 -21.60
CA GLN A 593 1.33 18.57 -20.39
C GLN A 593 1.15 17.48 -19.30
N PRO A 594 1.34 17.80 -18.01
CA PRO A 594 1.24 16.82 -16.93
C PRO A 594 -0.17 16.25 -16.70
N PHE A 595 -1.18 16.91 -17.25
CA PHE A 595 -2.59 16.51 -17.33
C PHE A 595 -3.23 17.20 -18.56
N LYS A 596 -4.43 16.79 -18.95
CA LYS A 596 -5.18 17.43 -20.04
C LYS A 596 -5.57 18.87 -19.65
N GLN A 597 -4.87 19.86 -20.21
CA GLN A 597 -5.23 21.27 -20.11
C GLN A 597 -5.72 21.82 -21.47
N ALA A 598 -4.88 21.85 -22.51
CA ALA A 598 -5.30 22.28 -23.84
C ALA A 598 -6.28 21.29 -24.49
N HIS A 599 -6.09 20.00 -24.20
CA HIS A 599 -6.98 18.91 -24.62
C HIS A 599 -8.04 18.57 -23.55
N ARG A 600 -8.31 19.47 -22.60
CA ARG A 600 -9.32 19.23 -21.57
C ARG A 600 -10.71 19.19 -22.18
N GLU A 601 -11.50 18.21 -21.75
CA GLU A 601 -12.90 18.06 -22.11
C GLU A 601 -13.73 19.19 -21.48
N VAL A 602 -14.57 19.86 -22.28
CA VAL A 602 -15.47 20.93 -21.82
C VAL A 602 -16.91 20.44 -21.93
N TYR A 603 -17.65 20.46 -20.82
CA TYR A 603 -19.05 20.05 -20.77
C TYR A 603 -19.93 21.28 -20.58
N LEU A 604 -20.61 21.68 -21.64
CA LEU A 604 -21.61 22.75 -21.60
C LEU A 604 -22.98 22.19 -21.20
N LEU A 605 -23.80 23.05 -20.61
CA LEU A 605 -25.19 22.76 -20.30
C LEU A 605 -25.98 22.55 -21.60
N THR A 606 -26.64 21.39 -21.71
CA THR A 606 -27.42 21.01 -22.89
C THR A 606 -28.89 21.41 -22.75
N GLU A 607 -29.62 21.48 -23.86
CA GLU A 607 -31.07 21.72 -23.85
C GLU A 607 -31.84 20.61 -23.11
N ALA A 608 -31.36 19.37 -23.14
CA ALA A 608 -31.96 18.28 -22.37
C ALA A 608 -31.87 18.55 -20.85
N GLU A 609 -30.74 19.07 -20.39
CA GLU A 609 -30.52 19.41 -18.98
C GLU A 609 -31.26 20.69 -18.57
N ARG A 610 -31.45 21.64 -19.48
CA ARG A 610 -32.37 22.78 -19.24
C ARG A 610 -33.80 22.33 -19.01
N ARG A 611 -34.24 21.26 -19.68
CA ARG A 611 -35.59 20.69 -19.51
C ARG A 611 -35.77 19.93 -18.20
N THR A 612 -34.76 19.18 -17.75
CA THR A 612 -34.79 18.50 -16.44
C THR A 612 -34.55 19.47 -15.28
N ALA A 613 -33.97 20.63 -15.57
CA ALA A 613 -33.70 21.75 -14.67
C ALA A 613 -32.72 21.44 -13.52
N THR A 614 -33.03 20.49 -12.64
CA THR A 614 -32.31 20.27 -11.38
C THR A 614 -31.39 19.05 -11.37
N TYR A 615 -31.38 18.25 -12.43
CA TYR A 615 -30.53 17.06 -12.54
C TYR A 615 -30.11 16.76 -13.97
N SER A 616 -28.97 16.08 -14.12
CA SER A 616 -28.49 15.56 -15.40
C SER A 616 -28.51 14.03 -15.40
N ASN A 617 -29.03 13.45 -16.49
CA ASN A 617 -29.00 12.01 -16.77
C ASN A 617 -27.87 11.60 -17.71
N ARG A 618 -26.91 12.51 -17.99
CA ARG A 618 -25.85 12.28 -18.99
C ARG A 618 -25.01 11.02 -18.73
N PHE A 619 -24.92 10.61 -17.47
CA PHE A 619 -24.15 9.47 -17.00
C PHE A 619 -25.01 8.43 -16.25
N ALA A 620 -26.33 8.48 -16.43
CA ALA A 620 -27.25 7.50 -15.85
C ALA A 620 -27.17 6.15 -16.61
N ALA A 621 -27.63 5.08 -15.96
CA ALA A 621 -27.71 3.73 -16.51
C ALA A 621 -26.37 3.12 -16.93
N HIS A 622 -25.26 3.50 -16.29
CA HIS A 622 -23.99 2.79 -16.39
C HIS A 622 -23.80 1.80 -15.23
N ILE A 623 -23.08 0.71 -15.50
CA ILE A 623 -22.70 -0.27 -14.50
C ILE A 623 -21.21 -0.12 -14.22
N LEU A 624 -20.86 0.21 -12.99
CA LEU A 624 -19.48 0.45 -12.55
C LEU A 624 -18.97 -0.66 -11.64
N ARG A 625 -17.69 -1.01 -11.75
CA ARG A 625 -16.99 -1.82 -10.74
C ARG A 625 -16.80 -0.99 -9.46
N GLN A 626 -17.44 -1.39 -8.36
CA GLN A 626 -17.56 -0.58 -7.15
C GLN A 626 -16.20 -0.13 -6.58
N HIS A 627 -15.27 -1.05 -6.38
CA HIS A 627 -13.97 -0.73 -5.78
C HIS A 627 -13.14 0.21 -6.66
N GLN A 628 -13.22 0.05 -7.98
CA GLN A 628 -12.52 0.92 -8.93
C GLN A 628 -13.12 2.33 -8.92
N PHE A 629 -14.46 2.43 -8.96
CA PHE A 629 -15.17 3.71 -8.79
C PHE A 629 -14.77 4.41 -7.48
N HIS A 630 -14.82 3.69 -6.36
CA HIS A 630 -14.48 4.25 -5.05
C HIS A 630 -13.04 4.80 -5.00
N ALA A 631 -12.07 4.11 -5.60
CA ALA A 631 -10.69 4.57 -5.69
C ALA A 631 -10.55 5.84 -6.56
N LEU A 632 -11.22 5.89 -7.71
CA LEU A 632 -11.22 7.06 -8.60
C LEU A 632 -11.89 8.28 -7.93
N ALA A 633 -13.06 8.09 -7.34
CA ALA A 633 -13.82 9.10 -6.61
C ALA A 633 -12.97 9.71 -5.48
N THR A 634 -12.39 8.86 -4.63
CA THR A 634 -11.48 9.29 -3.55
C THR A 634 -10.26 10.05 -4.11
N GLY A 635 -9.72 9.60 -5.25
CA GLY A 635 -8.61 10.27 -5.95
C GLY A 635 -8.95 11.68 -6.44
N ARG A 636 -10.21 11.93 -6.80
CA ARG A 636 -10.74 13.22 -7.23
C ARG A 636 -11.34 14.04 -6.07
N GLY A 637 -11.20 13.57 -4.83
CA GLY A 637 -11.70 14.23 -3.64
C GLY A 637 -13.24 14.20 -3.50
N TRP A 638 -13.88 13.19 -4.10
CA TRP A 638 -15.25 12.82 -3.82
C TRP A 638 -15.29 11.92 -2.58
N ARG A 639 -16.26 12.15 -1.70
CA ARG A 639 -16.60 11.28 -0.58
C ARG A 639 -17.59 10.23 -1.06
N ASN A 640 -17.20 8.96 -0.97
CA ASN A 640 -18.06 7.83 -1.32
C ASN A 640 -17.92 6.72 -0.26
N THR A 641 -19.03 6.04 0.05
CA THR A 641 -19.05 4.87 0.93
C THR A 641 -19.37 3.64 0.10
N LEU A 642 -18.63 2.55 0.33
CA LEU A 642 -18.93 1.27 -0.32
C LEU A 642 -20.34 0.82 0.08
N ARG A 643 -21.17 0.51 -0.91
CA ARG A 643 -22.48 -0.10 -0.75
C ARG A 643 -22.30 -1.55 -0.32
N LEU A 644 -23.00 -1.92 0.75
CA LEU A 644 -23.09 -3.29 1.22
C LEU A 644 -24.53 -3.78 1.06
N LEU A 645 -24.71 -5.07 0.83
CA LEU A 645 -26.00 -5.75 0.83
C LEU A 645 -26.45 -6.00 2.28
N VAL A 646 -26.86 -4.92 2.94
CA VAL A 646 -27.39 -4.89 4.31
C VAL A 646 -28.50 -3.85 4.37
N ASP A 647 -29.34 -3.89 5.41
CA ASP A 647 -30.39 -2.91 5.65
C ASP A 647 -29.82 -1.57 6.14
N ASP A 648 -29.09 -0.86 5.27
CA ASP A 648 -28.52 0.46 5.52
C ASP A 648 -28.80 1.42 4.34
N SER A 649 -28.84 2.71 4.64
CA SER A 649 -29.05 3.77 3.64
C SER A 649 -27.73 4.48 3.38
N TYR A 650 -27.31 4.47 2.12
CA TYR A 650 -26.05 5.08 1.73
C TYR A 650 -26.29 6.42 1.01
N PRO A 651 -25.62 7.50 1.42
CA PRO A 651 -25.71 8.77 0.70
C PRO A 651 -25.02 8.64 -0.68
N PRO A 652 -25.40 9.46 -1.68
CA PRO A 652 -24.73 9.50 -2.98
C PRO A 652 -23.23 9.82 -2.83
N ALA A 653 -22.46 9.63 -3.90
CA ALA A 653 -21.09 10.11 -3.92
C ALA A 653 -21.12 11.65 -3.96
N ILE A 654 -20.39 12.31 -3.05
CA ILE A 654 -20.48 13.76 -2.83
C ILE A 654 -19.14 14.44 -3.12
N ARG A 655 -19.17 15.56 -3.83
CA ARG A 655 -18.04 16.47 -4.01
C ARG A 655 -18.38 17.84 -3.43
N GLU A 656 -17.73 18.19 -2.34
CA GLU A 656 -17.84 19.54 -1.77
C GLU A 656 -16.96 20.52 -2.55
N LEU A 657 -17.50 21.72 -2.81
CA LEU A 657 -16.88 22.78 -3.59
C LEU A 657 -16.97 24.11 -2.82
N PRO A 658 -16.20 24.27 -1.72
CA PRO A 658 -16.36 25.41 -0.81
C PRO A 658 -16.11 26.77 -1.46
N ALA A 659 -15.20 26.86 -2.43
CA ALA A 659 -14.91 28.10 -3.17
C ALA A 659 -16.14 28.68 -3.88
N TYR A 660 -17.13 27.83 -4.19
CA TYR A 660 -18.38 28.21 -4.85
C TYR A 660 -19.59 28.17 -3.90
N GLY A 661 -19.41 27.72 -2.65
CA GLY A 661 -20.53 27.46 -1.75
C GLY A 661 -21.46 26.35 -2.27
N LEU A 662 -20.93 25.37 -3.00
CA LEU A 662 -21.71 24.28 -3.63
C LEU A 662 -21.27 22.89 -3.15
N ARG A 663 -22.15 21.90 -3.34
CA ARG A 663 -21.78 20.49 -3.41
C ARG A 663 -22.42 19.83 -4.64
N ALA A 664 -21.73 18.87 -5.24
CA ALA A 664 -22.27 18.02 -6.29
C ALA A 664 -22.51 16.61 -5.75
N GLU A 665 -23.55 15.96 -6.25
CA GLU A 665 -23.93 14.59 -5.88
C GLU A 665 -24.06 13.73 -7.13
N PHE A 666 -23.49 12.52 -7.07
CA PHE A 666 -23.62 11.50 -8.10
C PHE A 666 -24.29 10.26 -7.51
N GLN A 667 -25.50 9.97 -7.98
CA GLN A 667 -26.32 8.88 -7.50
C GLN A 667 -25.76 7.54 -7.97
N VAL A 668 -25.48 6.65 -7.01
CA VAL A 668 -25.00 5.29 -7.26
C VAL A 668 -25.57 4.32 -6.25
N ASP A 669 -26.02 3.17 -6.74
CA ASP A 669 -26.69 2.13 -5.94
C ASP A 669 -26.13 0.74 -6.24
N GLY A 670 -26.23 -0.17 -5.26
CA GLY A 670 -25.79 -1.57 -5.40
C GLY A 670 -26.59 -2.30 -6.47
N MET A 671 -25.93 -3.10 -7.30
CA MET A 671 -26.59 -3.91 -8.32
C MET A 671 -26.76 -5.35 -7.83
N GLY A 672 -28.01 -5.84 -7.91
CA GLY A 672 -28.38 -7.19 -7.51
C GLY A 672 -28.77 -7.32 -6.04
N ASP A 673 -29.07 -8.54 -5.63
CA ASP A 673 -29.63 -8.89 -4.32
C ASP A 673 -29.08 -10.21 -3.76
N ASN A 674 -28.16 -10.87 -4.47
CA ASN A 674 -27.65 -12.20 -4.10
C ASN A 674 -26.29 -12.12 -3.40
N PHE A 675 -26.27 -12.40 -2.09
CA PHE A 675 -25.03 -12.46 -1.31
C PHE A 675 -24.06 -13.52 -1.87
N GLY A 676 -22.79 -13.15 -2.01
CA GLY A 676 -21.72 -14.01 -2.55
C GLY A 676 -21.69 -14.14 -4.07
N VAL A 677 -22.72 -13.66 -4.77
CA VAL A 677 -22.76 -13.56 -6.25
C VAL A 677 -22.59 -12.10 -6.66
N ASP A 678 -23.46 -11.24 -6.16
CA ASP A 678 -23.46 -9.80 -6.42
C ASP A 678 -22.55 -9.05 -5.43
N THR A 679 -22.06 -9.75 -4.40
CA THR A 679 -21.17 -9.22 -3.37
C THR A 679 -19.90 -10.05 -3.21
N ASN A 680 -18.86 -9.43 -2.65
CA ASN A 680 -17.75 -10.18 -2.07
C ASN A 680 -18.15 -10.84 -0.73
N GLU A 681 -17.22 -11.58 -0.12
CA GLU A 681 -17.40 -12.28 1.17
C GLU A 681 -17.76 -11.35 2.33
N SER A 682 -17.43 -10.05 2.24
CA SER A 682 -17.76 -9.04 3.23
C SER A 682 -19.13 -8.37 2.98
N GLY A 683 -19.92 -8.86 2.03
CA GLY A 683 -21.20 -8.27 1.65
C GLY A 683 -21.11 -6.97 0.86
N THR A 684 -19.92 -6.57 0.40
CA THR A 684 -19.75 -5.38 -0.45
C THR A 684 -20.13 -5.70 -1.88
N PHE A 685 -21.00 -4.89 -2.50
CA PHE A 685 -21.37 -5.07 -3.90
C PHE A 685 -20.15 -5.08 -4.84
N LEU A 686 -20.17 -5.95 -5.85
CA LEU A 686 -19.15 -5.97 -6.90
C LEU A 686 -19.38 -4.82 -7.90
N HIS A 687 -20.66 -4.55 -8.20
CA HIS A 687 -21.08 -3.58 -9.22
C HIS A 687 -22.09 -2.56 -8.68
N LEU A 688 -22.07 -1.36 -9.26
CA LEU A 688 -23.00 -0.27 -8.96
C LEU A 688 -23.73 0.20 -10.22
N GLY A 689 -25.00 0.54 -10.09
CA GLY A 689 -25.77 1.25 -11.10
C GLY A 689 -25.63 2.76 -10.88
N THR A 690 -25.48 3.53 -11.95
CA THR A 690 -25.42 5.00 -11.90
C THR A 690 -26.74 5.62 -12.28
N ASP A 691 -27.03 6.78 -11.69
CA ASP A 691 -28.20 7.58 -12.03
C ASP A 691 -27.84 9.08 -12.06
N GLN A 692 -28.66 9.93 -11.45
CA GLN A 692 -28.63 11.38 -11.63
C GLN A 692 -27.37 12.06 -11.07
N VAL A 693 -26.99 13.15 -11.73
CA VAL A 693 -26.06 14.16 -11.20
C VAL A 693 -26.84 15.39 -10.75
N ARG A 694 -26.62 15.84 -9.51
CA ARG A 694 -27.33 16.99 -8.91
C ARG A 694 -26.36 17.93 -8.22
N PHE A 695 -26.76 19.19 -8.07
CA PHE A 695 -26.00 20.23 -7.38
C PHE A 695 -26.85 20.85 -6.28
N TYR A 696 -26.21 21.20 -5.17
CA TYR A 696 -26.86 21.76 -3.99
C TYR A 696 -26.01 22.91 -3.45
N ALA A 697 -26.62 23.81 -2.69
CA ALA A 697 -25.87 24.73 -1.84
C ALA A 697 -25.09 23.93 -0.79
N LEU A 698 -23.88 24.38 -0.46
CA LEU A 698 -23.06 23.75 0.57
C LEU A 698 -23.70 23.91 1.97
N GLU A 699 -24.22 25.10 2.24
CA GLU A 699 -24.99 25.44 3.43
C GLU A 699 -26.42 25.84 3.02
N GLY A 700 -27.43 25.36 3.74
CA GLY A 700 -28.84 25.69 3.50
C GLY A 700 -29.75 24.47 3.39
N GLU A 701 -30.95 24.70 2.83
CA GLU A 701 -31.93 23.63 2.59
C GLU A 701 -31.43 22.63 1.55
N ASP A 702 -31.80 21.36 1.72
CA ASP A 702 -31.41 20.24 0.86
C ASP A 702 -32.24 20.19 -0.44
N THR A 703 -32.23 21.31 -1.18
CA THR A 703 -32.96 21.47 -2.44
C THR A 703 -31.97 21.53 -3.60
N ALA A 704 -32.19 20.70 -4.62
CA ALA A 704 -31.35 20.70 -5.81
C ALA A 704 -31.45 22.02 -6.57
N LEU A 705 -30.31 22.61 -6.90
CA LEU A 705 -30.19 23.84 -7.68
C LEU A 705 -30.53 23.57 -9.14
N ALA A 706 -31.05 24.60 -9.81
CA ALA A 706 -31.17 24.57 -11.26
C ALA A 706 -29.76 24.57 -11.88
N LEU A 707 -29.54 23.71 -12.87
CA LEU A 707 -28.23 23.51 -13.50
C LEU A 707 -27.73 24.76 -14.25
N ASP A 708 -28.62 25.70 -14.60
CA ASP A 708 -28.26 27.00 -15.19
C ASP A 708 -27.75 28.02 -14.16
N GLN A 709 -27.94 27.76 -12.86
CA GLN A 709 -27.36 28.53 -11.76
C GLN A 709 -25.97 28.03 -11.36
N VAL A 710 -25.57 26.85 -11.84
CA VAL A 710 -24.24 26.28 -11.58
C VAL A 710 -23.21 26.96 -12.48
N PRO A 711 -22.08 27.48 -11.95
CA PRO A 711 -21.03 28.06 -12.78
C PRO A 711 -20.57 27.08 -13.87
N PRO A 712 -20.40 27.52 -15.14
CA PRO A 712 -20.03 26.61 -16.23
C PRO A 712 -18.76 25.83 -15.96
N LEU A 713 -17.76 26.45 -15.33
CA LEU A 713 -16.51 25.80 -14.94
C LEU A 713 -16.78 24.64 -13.97
N VAL A 714 -17.56 24.89 -12.92
CA VAL A 714 -17.94 23.87 -11.93
C VAL A 714 -18.69 22.70 -12.59
N LEU A 715 -19.69 23.00 -13.42
CA LEU A 715 -20.44 21.99 -14.16
C LEU A 715 -19.49 21.13 -15.00
N SER A 716 -18.61 21.77 -15.78
CA SER A 716 -17.69 21.08 -16.67
C SER A 716 -16.73 20.16 -15.93
N GLU A 717 -16.15 20.65 -14.84
CA GLU A 717 -15.17 19.89 -14.05
C GLU A 717 -15.80 18.72 -13.30
N VAL A 718 -17.01 18.89 -12.75
CA VAL A 718 -17.76 17.80 -12.11
C VAL A 718 -18.16 16.74 -13.13
N MET A 719 -18.67 17.14 -14.29
CA MET A 719 -19.03 16.21 -15.37
C MET A 719 -17.81 15.46 -15.89
N ARG A 720 -16.64 16.10 -15.91
CA ARG A 720 -15.37 15.49 -16.30
C ARG A 720 -14.91 14.42 -15.31
N ASP A 721 -15.05 14.65 -14.02
CA ASP A 721 -14.78 13.64 -13.00
C ASP A 721 -15.71 12.42 -13.18
N ILE A 722 -17.00 12.65 -13.45
CA ILE A 722 -17.98 11.57 -13.65
C ILE A 722 -17.73 10.83 -14.96
N ASP A 723 -17.36 11.51 -16.05
CA ASP A 723 -16.94 10.87 -17.30
C ASP A 723 -15.70 9.99 -17.10
N LEU A 724 -14.77 10.38 -16.22
CA LEU A 724 -13.66 9.51 -15.82
C LEU A 724 -14.15 8.27 -15.08
N PHE A 725 -15.09 8.42 -14.14
CA PHE A 725 -15.65 7.31 -13.38
C PHE A 725 -16.32 6.29 -14.29
N VAL A 726 -17.22 6.76 -15.15
CA VAL A 726 -17.91 5.92 -16.13
C VAL A 726 -16.93 5.36 -17.15
N GLY A 727 -16.05 6.19 -17.70
CA GLY A 727 -15.11 5.82 -18.75
C GLY A 727 -14.01 4.84 -18.31
N VAL A 728 -13.73 4.70 -17.01
CA VAL A 728 -12.70 3.78 -16.49
C VAL A 728 -13.29 2.63 -15.69
N ALA A 729 -14.28 2.89 -14.84
CA ALA A 729 -14.88 1.88 -13.98
C ALA A 729 -16.03 1.10 -14.64
N SER A 730 -16.52 1.51 -15.82
CA SER A 730 -17.61 0.79 -16.49
C SER A 730 -17.25 -0.66 -16.80
N LEU A 731 -18.22 -1.55 -16.57
CA LEU A 731 -18.17 -2.96 -16.92
C LEU A 731 -18.00 -3.17 -18.44
N ALA A 732 -18.49 -2.25 -19.27
CA ALA A 732 -18.35 -2.30 -20.73
C ALA A 732 -16.90 -2.24 -21.22
N ASN A 733 -15.96 -1.82 -20.37
CA ASN A 733 -14.53 -1.81 -20.68
C ASN A 733 -13.80 -3.09 -20.25
N ASP A 734 -14.50 -4.07 -19.66
CA ASP A 734 -13.89 -5.33 -19.27
C ASP A 734 -13.81 -6.27 -20.48
N PRO A 735 -12.59 -6.57 -20.98
CA PRO A 735 -12.45 -7.40 -22.16
C PRO A 735 -12.75 -8.89 -21.88
N GLN A 736 -12.65 -9.35 -20.62
CA GLN A 736 -12.82 -10.75 -20.24
C GLN A 736 -14.26 -11.11 -19.87
N TRP A 737 -15.17 -10.14 -19.84
CA TRP A 737 -16.52 -10.35 -19.33
C TRP A 737 -17.29 -11.43 -20.09
N VAL A 738 -17.14 -11.52 -21.42
CA VAL A 738 -17.80 -12.53 -22.24
C VAL A 738 -17.40 -13.96 -21.85
N ASP A 739 -16.16 -14.16 -21.40
CA ASP A 739 -15.62 -15.48 -21.06
C ASP A 739 -15.71 -15.81 -19.55
N SER A 740 -15.86 -14.79 -18.69
CA SER A 740 -15.69 -14.90 -17.23
C SER A 740 -16.87 -14.37 -16.41
N GLY A 741 -17.88 -13.75 -17.02
CA GLY A 741 -19.02 -13.17 -16.34
C GLY A 741 -20.03 -14.24 -15.90
N PRO A 742 -20.26 -14.47 -14.59
CA PRO A 742 -21.23 -15.46 -14.12
C PRO A 742 -22.69 -15.03 -14.32
N ASP A 743 -22.94 -13.75 -14.63
CA ASP A 743 -24.27 -13.16 -14.67
C ASP A 743 -24.74 -12.85 -16.09
N VAL A 744 -25.59 -13.73 -16.63
CA VAL A 744 -26.26 -13.57 -17.93
C VAL A 744 -27.06 -12.24 -18.00
N ARG A 745 -27.52 -11.70 -16.86
CA ARG A 745 -28.33 -10.47 -16.80
C ARG A 745 -27.59 -9.23 -17.31
N LEU A 746 -26.27 -9.20 -17.20
CA LEU A 746 -25.44 -8.03 -17.57
C LEU A 746 -24.81 -8.16 -18.97
N HIS A 747 -25.08 -9.27 -19.67
CA HIS A 747 -24.57 -9.51 -21.02
C HIS A 747 -25.09 -8.47 -22.03
N ASP A 748 -26.40 -8.17 -21.97
CA ASP A 748 -27.05 -7.19 -22.83
C ASP A 748 -26.48 -5.78 -22.62
N TYR A 749 -26.23 -5.40 -21.37
CA TYR A 749 -25.56 -4.14 -21.04
C TYR A 749 -24.16 -4.07 -21.67
N TRP A 750 -23.34 -5.12 -21.48
CA TRP A 750 -22.00 -5.15 -22.03
C TRP A 750 -22.02 -5.05 -23.57
N GLN A 751 -22.89 -5.79 -24.26
CA GLN A 751 -22.99 -5.73 -25.73
C GLN A 751 -23.35 -4.31 -26.22
N GLN A 752 -24.35 -3.68 -25.59
CA GLN A 752 -24.83 -2.36 -25.99
C GLN A 752 -23.81 -1.26 -25.73
N HIS A 753 -23.12 -1.29 -24.59
CA HIS A 753 -22.23 -0.20 -24.18
C HIS A 753 -20.77 -0.37 -24.61
N SER A 754 -20.31 -1.60 -24.89
CA SER A 754 -18.93 -1.86 -25.33
C SER A 754 -18.58 -1.20 -26.66
N PHE A 755 -19.58 -1.01 -27.53
CA PHE A 755 -19.43 -0.47 -28.89
C PHE A 755 -20.38 0.71 -29.14
N GLY A 756 -20.88 1.35 -28.08
CA GLY A 756 -21.82 2.46 -28.11
C GLY A 756 -21.18 3.78 -28.58
N GLU A 757 -21.93 4.89 -28.50
CA GLU A 757 -21.44 6.20 -28.91
C GLU A 757 -20.24 6.71 -28.08
N LEU A 758 -19.42 7.57 -28.69
CA LEU A 758 -18.22 8.10 -28.03
C LEU A 758 -18.59 9.20 -27.02
N GLY A 759 -18.20 8.99 -25.76
CA GLY A 759 -18.15 10.07 -24.76
C GLY A 759 -17.08 11.12 -25.08
N ALA A 760 -17.10 12.25 -24.37
CA ALA A 760 -16.22 13.40 -24.63
C ALA A 760 -14.72 13.04 -24.55
N THR A 761 -14.34 12.22 -23.57
CA THR A 761 -12.96 11.72 -23.44
C THR A 761 -12.55 10.85 -24.65
N ALA A 762 -13.47 10.05 -25.18
CA ALA A 762 -13.21 9.21 -26.36
C ALA A 762 -13.14 10.04 -27.66
N GLN A 763 -13.95 11.09 -27.77
CA GLN A 763 -13.89 12.02 -28.89
C GLN A 763 -12.57 12.81 -28.92
N THR A 764 -12.07 13.24 -27.77
CA THR A 764 -10.75 13.88 -27.65
C THR A 764 -9.63 12.93 -28.10
N ARG A 765 -9.72 11.65 -27.73
CA ARG A 765 -8.78 10.62 -28.21
C ARG A 765 -8.86 10.41 -29.71
N LYS A 766 -10.06 10.40 -30.29
CA LYS A 766 -10.25 10.32 -31.76
C LYS A 766 -9.51 11.45 -32.47
N GLN A 767 -9.74 12.70 -32.06
CA GLN A 767 -9.07 13.88 -32.63
C GLN A 767 -7.54 13.78 -32.54
N LEU A 768 -7.03 13.27 -31.42
CA LEU A 768 -5.59 13.07 -31.26
C LEU A 768 -5.06 11.95 -32.19
N LEU A 769 -5.78 10.84 -32.31
CA LEU A 769 -5.42 9.74 -33.20
C LEU A 769 -5.40 10.17 -34.68
N GLU A 770 -6.34 11.02 -35.11
CA GLU A 770 -6.34 11.60 -36.47
C GLU A 770 -5.03 12.31 -36.80
N LYS A 771 -4.39 12.94 -35.82
CA LYS A 771 -3.08 13.61 -35.97
C LYS A 771 -1.88 12.68 -35.78
N LEU A 772 -1.96 11.72 -34.84
CA LEU A 772 -0.85 10.84 -34.48
C LEU A 772 -0.63 9.73 -35.50
N LEU A 773 -1.70 9.05 -35.92
CA LEU A 773 -1.61 7.86 -36.78
C LEU A 773 -0.89 8.11 -38.13
N PRO A 774 -1.07 9.26 -38.82
CA PRO A 774 -0.31 9.56 -40.03
C PRO A 774 1.22 9.60 -39.83
N ARG A 775 1.69 9.92 -38.61
CA ARG A 775 3.11 10.01 -38.26
C ARG A 775 3.69 8.67 -37.79
N MET A 776 2.84 7.67 -37.52
CA MET A 776 3.26 6.35 -37.06
C MET A 776 3.67 5.47 -38.24
N THR A 777 4.98 5.39 -38.49
CA THR A 777 5.56 4.64 -39.61
C THR A 777 5.10 3.18 -39.70
N ARG A 778 4.94 2.49 -38.56
CA ARG A 778 4.48 1.09 -38.51
C ARG A 778 3.03 0.90 -38.95
N LEU A 779 2.17 1.91 -38.78
CA LEU A 779 0.75 1.82 -39.14
C LEU A 779 0.49 2.32 -40.56
N LYS A 780 1.47 2.91 -41.25
CA LYS A 780 1.28 3.54 -42.56
C LYS A 780 0.58 2.61 -43.57
N GLY A 781 -0.58 3.05 -44.07
CA GLY A 781 -1.39 2.30 -45.04
C GLY A 781 -2.17 1.10 -44.47
N LYS A 782 -2.13 0.89 -43.14
CA LYS A 782 -2.80 -0.23 -42.44
C LYS A 782 -3.87 0.23 -41.46
N TRP A 783 -4.33 1.48 -41.53
CA TRP A 783 -5.34 2.01 -40.63
C TRP A 783 -6.36 2.90 -41.34
N ALA A 784 -7.56 2.96 -40.79
CA ALA A 784 -8.58 3.97 -41.10
C ALA A 784 -9.32 4.36 -39.82
N LEU A 785 -9.78 5.61 -39.72
CA LEU A 785 -10.65 6.06 -38.64
C LEU A 785 -12.06 6.23 -39.20
N HIS A 786 -12.98 5.35 -38.78
CA HIS A 786 -14.37 5.35 -39.24
C HIS A 786 -15.32 5.43 -38.04
N GLY A 787 -16.08 6.53 -37.96
CA GLY A 787 -17.04 6.75 -36.87
C GLY A 787 -16.38 6.68 -35.49
N ARG A 788 -16.70 5.62 -34.75
CA ARG A 788 -16.25 5.33 -33.37
C ARG A 788 -15.14 4.28 -33.28
N PHE A 789 -14.57 3.86 -34.41
CA PHE A 789 -13.57 2.80 -34.49
C PHE A 789 -12.26 3.27 -35.12
N LEU A 790 -11.15 2.74 -34.60
CA LEU A 790 -9.89 2.63 -35.31
C LEU A 790 -9.86 1.28 -36.01
N GLU A 791 -9.94 1.29 -37.33
CA GLU A 791 -9.81 0.10 -38.15
C GLU A 791 -8.34 -0.16 -38.45
N VAL A 792 -7.91 -1.41 -38.30
CA VAL A 792 -6.53 -1.84 -38.49
C VAL A 792 -6.51 -3.07 -39.39
N THR A 793 -5.66 -3.05 -40.41
CA THR A 793 -5.48 -4.18 -41.33
C THR A 793 -4.23 -4.96 -40.94
N GLY A 794 -4.44 -6.18 -40.42
CA GLY A 794 -3.39 -7.16 -40.17
C GLY A 794 -3.06 -7.98 -41.42
N LYS A 795 -2.27 -9.04 -41.26
CA LYS A 795 -1.95 -10.00 -42.32
C LYS A 795 -2.97 -11.14 -42.40
N LEU A 796 -3.62 -11.50 -41.29
CA LEU A 796 -4.65 -12.54 -41.24
C LEU A 796 -6.06 -11.95 -41.40
N ARG A 797 -6.39 -10.88 -40.65
CA ARG A 797 -7.72 -10.26 -40.67
C ARG A 797 -7.64 -8.73 -40.61
N SER A 798 -8.80 -8.08 -40.76
CA SER A 798 -8.99 -6.66 -40.42
C SER A 798 -9.78 -6.55 -39.12
N TYR A 799 -9.52 -5.49 -38.36
CA TYR A 799 -10.03 -5.33 -37.00
C TYR A 799 -10.61 -3.94 -36.80
N LYS A 800 -11.70 -3.82 -36.05
CA LYS A 800 -12.24 -2.55 -35.54
C LYS A 800 -11.95 -2.45 -34.04
N ILE A 801 -11.21 -1.44 -33.62
CA ILE A 801 -10.93 -1.16 -32.20
C ILE A 801 -11.80 0.01 -31.76
N HIS A 802 -12.71 -0.23 -30.80
CA HIS A 802 -13.60 0.83 -30.32
C HIS A 802 -12.82 1.91 -29.57
N LEU A 803 -13.03 3.16 -29.95
CA LEU A 803 -12.30 4.28 -29.36
C LEU A 803 -12.75 4.61 -27.94
N GLY A 804 -13.88 4.09 -27.45
CA GLY A 804 -14.31 4.26 -26.05
C GLY A 804 -13.69 3.22 -25.12
N SER A 805 -13.91 1.94 -25.44
CA SER A 805 -13.67 0.76 -24.58
C SER A 805 -12.40 -0.01 -24.91
N SER A 806 -11.79 0.25 -26.06
CA SER A 806 -10.71 -0.55 -26.67
C SER A 806 -11.11 -1.98 -27.09
N ASN A 807 -12.39 -2.36 -27.00
CA ASN A 807 -12.86 -3.67 -27.43
C ASN A 807 -12.73 -3.84 -28.94
N ILE A 808 -12.45 -5.07 -29.38
CA ILE A 808 -12.04 -5.37 -30.76
C ILE A 808 -13.11 -6.24 -31.44
N LEU A 809 -13.46 -5.89 -32.67
CA LEU A 809 -14.26 -6.72 -33.57
C LEU A 809 -13.40 -7.14 -34.77
N MET A 810 -13.47 -8.40 -35.17
CA MET A 810 -12.83 -8.94 -36.37
C MET A 810 -13.79 -8.83 -37.55
N LEU A 811 -13.29 -8.32 -38.67
CA LEU A 811 -14.04 -8.24 -39.92
C LEU A 811 -13.93 -9.54 -40.73
N PRO A 812 -14.96 -9.88 -41.53
CA PRO A 812 -16.14 -9.07 -41.87
C PRO A 812 -17.39 -9.28 -40.99
N ASN A 813 -17.40 -10.30 -40.12
CA ASN A 813 -18.58 -10.70 -39.33
C ASN A 813 -18.74 -9.94 -38.00
N ASP A 814 -17.86 -8.98 -37.71
CA ASP A 814 -17.79 -8.26 -36.43
C ASP A 814 -17.71 -9.23 -35.22
N GLN A 815 -16.93 -10.31 -35.36
CA GLN A 815 -16.71 -11.27 -34.27
C GLN A 815 -15.81 -10.66 -33.19
N TYR A 816 -16.20 -10.73 -31.92
CA TYR A 816 -15.43 -10.18 -30.81
C TYR A 816 -14.05 -10.87 -30.65
N LEU A 817 -13.01 -10.07 -30.43
CA LEU A 817 -11.65 -10.55 -30.12
C LEU A 817 -11.21 -10.03 -28.74
N CYS A 818 -11.05 -10.96 -27.80
CA CYS A 818 -10.60 -10.68 -26.45
C CYS A 818 -9.06 -10.61 -26.39
N ILE A 819 -8.53 -9.41 -26.12
CA ILE A 819 -7.11 -9.17 -25.84
C ILE A 819 -6.98 -8.44 -24.51
N VAL A 820 -6.37 -9.11 -23.53
CA VAL A 820 -6.08 -8.56 -22.21
C VAL A 820 -4.70 -7.90 -22.23
N PRO A 821 -4.60 -6.57 -22.00
CA PRO A 821 -3.32 -5.89 -22.06
C PRO A 821 -2.43 -6.29 -20.87
N ASP A 822 -1.26 -6.87 -21.13
CA ASP A 822 -0.20 -7.03 -20.11
C ASP A 822 0.26 -5.64 -19.62
N ALA A 823 0.44 -5.48 -18.31
CA ALA A 823 0.98 -4.28 -17.69
C ALA A 823 2.33 -3.86 -18.30
N LYS A 824 3.14 -4.82 -18.76
CA LYS A 824 4.42 -4.57 -19.45
C LYS A 824 4.24 -4.10 -20.90
N ALA A 825 3.18 -4.50 -21.60
CA ALA A 825 2.92 -4.10 -22.98
C ALA A 825 2.48 -2.63 -23.11
N ARG A 826 1.88 -2.05 -22.05
CA ARG A 826 1.43 -0.64 -22.01
C ARG A 826 2.56 0.40 -22.15
N THR A 827 3.81 0.02 -21.85
CA THR A 827 4.97 0.93 -21.86
C THR A 827 5.85 0.80 -23.11
N GLN A 828 5.78 -0.31 -23.84
CA GLN A 828 6.61 -0.54 -25.04
C GLN A 828 5.99 0.00 -26.35
N SER A 829 4.72 0.41 -26.32
CA SER A 829 3.91 0.75 -27.49
C SER A 829 3.43 2.21 -27.53
N THR A 830 3.83 3.03 -26.56
CA THR A 830 3.46 4.45 -26.50
C THR A 830 4.26 5.23 -27.57
N PRO A 831 3.63 6.17 -28.31
CA PRO A 831 4.35 7.05 -29.23
C PRO A 831 5.48 7.79 -28.51
N GLN A 832 6.55 8.13 -29.24
CA GLN A 832 7.69 8.90 -28.71
C GLN A 832 7.25 10.25 -28.10
N TYR A 833 6.09 10.77 -28.52
CA TYR A 833 5.49 11.99 -28.00
C TYR A 833 3.96 11.86 -27.89
N LEU A 834 3.41 12.31 -26.76
CA LEU A 834 1.99 12.61 -26.57
C LEU A 834 1.87 14.04 -26.00
N PRO A 835 0.83 14.82 -26.35
CA PRO A 835 0.68 16.20 -25.88
C PRO A 835 0.26 16.30 -24.41
N PHE A 836 -0.12 15.20 -23.77
CA PHE A 836 -0.44 15.14 -22.35
C PHE A 836 -0.27 13.74 -21.78
N GLU A 837 -0.15 13.66 -20.46
CA GLU A 837 -0.16 12.40 -19.70
C GLU A 837 -1.54 12.05 -19.15
N GLY A 838 -1.72 10.79 -18.73
CA GLY A 838 -2.88 10.35 -17.93
C GLY A 838 -4.01 9.68 -18.71
N ASP A 839 -3.86 9.41 -20.01
CA ASP A 839 -4.84 8.67 -20.81
C ASP A 839 -4.38 7.23 -21.08
N ALA A 840 -4.67 6.34 -20.13
CA ALA A 840 -4.31 4.93 -20.24
C ALA A 840 -5.04 4.21 -21.38
N MET A 841 -6.26 4.63 -21.70
CA MET A 841 -7.08 3.98 -22.73
C MET A 841 -6.51 4.24 -24.13
N LEU A 842 -6.00 5.45 -24.40
CA LEU A 842 -5.27 5.73 -25.63
C LEU A 842 -4.08 4.79 -25.82
N SER A 843 -3.30 4.55 -24.76
CA SER A 843 -2.15 3.65 -24.79
C SER A 843 -2.57 2.21 -25.07
N ILE A 844 -3.70 1.75 -24.50
CA ILE A 844 -4.26 0.43 -24.77
C ILE A 844 -4.71 0.29 -26.24
N ILE A 845 -5.41 1.30 -26.78
CA ILE A 845 -5.86 1.30 -28.18
C ILE A 845 -4.66 1.21 -29.13
N LEU A 846 -3.62 2.01 -28.91
CA LEU A 846 -2.41 1.99 -29.74
C LEU A 846 -1.63 0.68 -29.60
N SER A 847 -1.52 0.14 -28.39
CA SER A 847 -0.90 -1.17 -28.16
C SER A 847 -1.62 -2.29 -28.91
N LYS A 848 -2.96 -2.31 -28.88
CA LYS A 848 -3.78 -3.27 -29.63
C LYS A 848 -3.60 -3.08 -31.13
N ALA A 849 -3.64 -1.85 -31.62
CA ALA A 849 -3.42 -1.56 -33.04
C ALA A 849 -2.05 -2.06 -33.54
N LEU A 850 -0.98 -1.79 -32.78
CA LEU A 850 0.38 -2.22 -33.13
C LEU A 850 0.58 -3.74 -33.04
N LEU A 851 -0.14 -4.41 -32.14
CA LEU A 851 -0.14 -5.87 -32.06
C LEU A 851 -0.86 -6.48 -33.28
N LEU A 852 -2.02 -5.94 -33.65
CA LEU A 852 -2.91 -6.50 -34.68
C LEU A 852 -2.41 -6.29 -36.12
N ILE A 853 -1.56 -5.29 -36.39
CA ILE A 853 -0.93 -5.15 -37.73
C ILE A 853 0.05 -6.27 -38.08
N ASP A 854 0.51 -7.02 -37.07
CA ASP A 854 1.43 -8.15 -37.17
C ASP A 854 0.81 -9.39 -36.51
N ASP A 855 -0.50 -9.57 -36.73
CA ASP A 855 -1.33 -10.66 -36.18
C ASP A 855 -0.79 -12.07 -36.48
N ASP A 856 -0.07 -12.25 -37.59
CA ASP A 856 0.62 -13.49 -37.96
C ASP A 856 1.81 -13.86 -37.05
N THR A 857 2.33 -12.89 -36.28
CA THR A 857 3.46 -13.09 -35.37
C THR A 857 3.03 -13.32 -33.92
N ILE A 858 1.73 -13.24 -33.64
CA ILE A 858 1.21 -13.43 -32.28
C ILE A 858 1.37 -14.90 -31.89
N SER A 859 2.11 -15.16 -30.80
CA SER A 859 2.36 -16.51 -30.30
C SER A 859 1.48 -16.91 -29.13
N ASP A 860 0.67 -15.99 -28.59
CA ASP A 860 -0.21 -16.26 -27.44
C ASP A 860 -1.33 -17.25 -27.84
N PRO A 861 -1.39 -18.45 -27.23
CA PRO A 861 -2.44 -19.43 -27.52
C PRO A 861 -3.86 -18.92 -27.27
N ALA A 862 -4.05 -17.99 -26.34
CA ALA A 862 -5.36 -17.41 -26.03
C ALA A 862 -5.87 -16.52 -27.18
N ILE A 863 -4.98 -15.83 -27.88
CA ILE A 863 -5.33 -14.95 -29.01
C ILE A 863 -5.39 -15.75 -30.32
N THR A 864 -4.38 -16.58 -30.59
CA THR A 864 -4.28 -17.34 -31.85
C THR A 864 -5.45 -18.29 -32.08
N ARG A 865 -6.01 -18.90 -31.02
CA ARG A 865 -7.24 -19.71 -31.13
C ARG A 865 -8.44 -18.90 -31.58
N GLN A 866 -8.59 -17.66 -31.10
CA GLN A 866 -9.68 -16.78 -31.50
C GLN A 866 -9.54 -16.32 -32.96
N LEU A 867 -8.32 -16.07 -33.42
CA LEU A 867 -8.04 -15.67 -34.81
C LEU A 867 -8.30 -16.79 -35.84
N ALA A 868 -8.21 -18.06 -35.41
CA ALA A 868 -8.40 -19.23 -36.25
C ALA A 868 -9.87 -19.67 -36.42
N LEU A 869 -10.81 -19.06 -35.70
CA LEU A 869 -12.24 -19.36 -35.79
C LEU A 869 -12.85 -18.64 -36.99
N ASP A 870 -13.17 -19.39 -38.04
CA ASP A 870 -13.89 -18.90 -39.25
C ASP A 870 -15.37 -18.60 -38.96
#